data_AF-A0A821VHC9-F1
#
_entry.id   AF-A0A821VHC9-F1
#
_cell.length_a   1.000
_cell.length_b   1.000
_cell.length_c   1.000
_cell.angle_alpha   90.00
_cell.angle_beta   90.00
_cell.angle_gamma   90.00
#
_symmetry.space_group_name_H-M   'P 1'
#
loop_
_entity.id
_entity.type
_entity.pdbx_description
1 polymer ?
#
loop_
_entity_poly.entity_id
_entity_poly.type
_entity_poly.pdbx_seq_one_letter_code
_entity_poly.pdbx_strand_id
1 'polypeptide(L)'
;MWLNDTESNVSSLGNVMNSLNPSSLFLTLEQRILLGGIMVNWIVEQQIERALHFANQSKWEDFEKEISNIPHANWTPSMHVPWLILELEMNITIREMQIEVTRHMIQPMMNKNNPSISNIVMQMNMGEGKTSVILPMLALSLCSSSSSLVRIIVLKSLFPMNYQSLRYKLGGLLNRRILPFACRRDMNFSDIQLNKIFNRLQQGLSDCDVVLTSPEDILSFDLLTIDKCRRKEFDAGRSMLSIQRWMKTFARDVLDESDEILHVKYQLIYSIGRQQQVDGGSERWKTIQLVLSLVKQHTTNIAQQYHDDIFYKASESRSSFPEFRLLNHRPFPELCQRIANAWLNEKNYRRIDQQHILSFILDANSSVDCLIDRFPYSTIQLFLIMRGLLSSEVLFVALKKRYRVNFGVNQNPKFNRLMAVPFRAKDVAAENIEFGHPDVAIVLTQLSYYCNGLSDSQMLQCFDRLSQDESDPKMIYEEWLSLEDDNDRISSIKQWKTVNLKDYQQRTQQLFPTLRYNMLVINYFLNHFIFPQEAKQFPHKLVSSAWDLSSSSRTKIITGFSGTNDTQLLLPVHIRQCDLPELQKTDAIVLNNLLQSNKEHYQYLPISTSSDDILSHIVKDKSIIQVILGVGALFIDKTNRQIAVKWLDLSDKTKIDYAVYFESDSIFVCDCQYQHHAFVTSPASERLDRCVFYLDEIHTRGTDFKFPNEFRAAVTLGNGLSKDRLVQSCMRMRKLGKHHWLSF
;
A
#
# COMPACT_ATOMS: atom_id res chain seq x y z
N MET A 1 11.03 20.70 -0.30
CA MET A 1 11.50 20.71 1.10
C MET A 1 13.02 20.84 1.25
N TRP A 2 13.88 20.34 0.34
CA TRP A 2 15.35 20.50 0.45
C TRP A 2 15.92 21.88 0.11
N LEU A 3 15.09 22.77 -0.45
CA LEU A 3 15.51 24.04 -1.06
C LEU A 3 14.84 25.29 -0.46
N ASN A 4 13.95 25.14 0.52
CA ASN A 4 13.37 26.28 1.22
C ASN A 4 13.79 26.21 2.67
N ASP A 5 14.92 26.82 2.98
CA ASP A 5 15.09 27.61 4.19
C ASP A 5 15.95 28.80 3.80
N THR A 6 15.31 29.96 3.84
CA THR A 6 15.83 31.28 3.55
C THR A 6 16.84 31.69 4.60
N GLU A 7 17.99 32.20 4.12
CA GLU A 7 18.92 33.01 4.88
C GLU A 7 18.17 34.09 5.68
N SER A 8 18.32 34.09 7.00
CA SER A 8 18.13 35.31 7.80
C SER A 8 18.93 35.22 9.10
N ASN A 9 20.01 36.02 9.14
CA ASN A 9 20.62 36.70 10.27
C ASN A 9 20.76 35.95 11.61
N VAL A 10 21.91 35.29 11.78
CA VAL A 10 22.59 35.19 13.09
C VAL A 10 24.02 35.70 12.94
N SER A 11 24.15 37.02 12.79
CA SER A 11 25.42 37.74 12.79
C SER A 11 25.48 38.70 13.98
N SER A 12 25.41 38.18 15.21
CA SER A 12 25.72 38.98 16.41
C SER A 12 26.09 38.21 17.68
N LEU A 13 26.48 36.93 17.60
CA LEU A 13 26.99 36.16 18.77
C LEU A 13 28.42 35.63 18.59
N GLY A 14 29.09 35.99 17.49
CA GLY A 14 30.43 35.49 17.14
C GLY A 14 31.61 36.12 17.89
N ASN A 15 31.40 37.14 18.73
CA ASN A 15 32.51 37.93 19.31
C ASN A 15 32.70 37.77 20.84
N VAL A 16 32.01 36.84 21.51
CA VAL A 16 32.18 36.62 22.97
C VAL A 16 32.83 35.27 23.32
N MET A 17 32.94 34.32 22.39
CA MET A 17 33.53 33.00 22.69
C MET A 17 35.04 32.86 22.41
N ASN A 18 35.70 33.86 21.84
CA ASN A 18 37.13 33.76 21.51
C ASN A 18 38.09 34.06 22.68
N SER A 19 37.58 34.20 23.91
CA SER A 19 38.41 34.46 25.11
C SER A 19 38.31 33.37 26.20
N LEU A 20 37.75 32.20 25.90
CA LEU A 20 37.68 31.09 26.86
C LEU A 20 38.69 30.00 26.48
N ASN A 21 39.62 29.72 27.41
CA ASN A 21 40.57 28.62 27.31
C ASN A 21 39.80 27.30 27.09
N PRO A 22 40.14 26.46 26.09
CA PRO A 22 39.46 25.19 25.84
C PRO A 22 39.53 24.18 27.01
N SER A 23 40.47 24.40 27.93
CA SER A 23 40.68 23.59 29.13
C SER A 23 39.70 23.90 30.28
N SER A 24 38.88 24.95 30.20
CA SER A 24 37.93 25.34 31.27
C SER A 24 36.50 24.82 31.05
N LEU A 25 36.26 23.97 30.05
CA LEU A 25 34.92 23.54 29.62
C LEU A 25 34.61 22.05 29.84
N PHE A 26 35.53 21.28 30.41
CA PHE A 26 35.31 19.86 30.69
C PHE A 26 35.04 19.63 32.17
N LEU A 27 33.90 19.01 32.48
CA LEU A 27 33.58 18.51 33.82
C LEU A 27 34.71 17.60 34.32
N THR A 28 35.08 17.74 35.59
CA THR A 28 36.03 16.82 36.25
C THR A 28 35.46 15.40 36.26
N LEU A 29 36.32 14.38 36.46
CA LEU A 29 35.85 13.00 36.55
C LEU A 29 34.80 12.82 37.66
N GLU A 30 35.02 13.43 38.83
CA GLU A 30 34.06 13.42 39.93
C GLU A 30 32.73 14.08 39.56
N GLN A 31 32.76 15.24 38.90
CA GLN A 31 31.55 15.91 38.42
C GLN A 31 30.78 15.07 37.40
N ARG A 32 31.47 14.36 36.50
CA ARG A 32 30.82 13.44 35.55
C ARG A 32 30.19 12.24 36.23
N ILE A 33 30.87 11.66 37.22
CA ILE A 33 30.32 10.54 38.01
C ILE A 33 29.09 11.01 38.79
N LEU A 34 29.17 12.17 39.46
CA LEU A 34 28.06 12.74 40.20
C LEU A 34 26.86 13.02 39.28
N LEU A 35 27.09 13.66 38.12
CA LEU A 35 26.05 13.92 37.14
C LEU A 35 25.40 12.63 36.64
N GLY A 36 26.21 11.63 36.27
CA GLY A 36 25.70 10.32 35.85
C GLY A 36 24.88 9.62 36.93
N GLY A 37 25.33 9.68 38.19
CA GLY A 37 24.59 9.15 39.34
C GLY A 37 23.26 9.87 39.57
N ILE A 38 23.24 11.20 39.43
CA ILE A 38 22.02 12.01 39.50
C ILE A 38 21.05 11.59 38.39
N MET A 39 21.51 11.44 37.14
CA MET A 39 20.66 11.02 36.03
C MET A 39 20.04 9.64 36.26
N VAL A 40 20.82 8.67 36.76
CA VAL A 40 20.32 7.33 37.10
C VAL A 40 19.24 7.40 38.17
N ASN A 41 19.47 8.15 39.25
CA ASN A 41 18.46 8.32 40.31
C ASN A 41 17.19 9.01 39.79
N TRP A 42 17.33 10.02 38.92
CA TRP A 42 16.20 10.74 38.36
C TRP A 42 15.34 9.84 37.46
N ILE A 43 15.95 8.92 36.71
CA ILE A 43 15.20 7.94 35.90
C ILE A 43 14.39 6.99 36.79
N VAL A 44 14.96 6.55 37.92
CA VAL A 44 14.24 5.73 38.91
C VAL A 44 13.07 6.51 39.51
N GLU A 45 13.28 7.78 39.86
CA GLU A 45 12.22 8.68 40.34
C GLU A 45 11.10 8.83 39.29
N GLN A 46 11.45 9.14 38.04
CA GLN A 46 10.52 9.23 36.91
C GLN A 46 9.70 7.94 36.73
N GLN A 47 10.33 6.77 36.85
CA GLN A 47 9.63 5.49 36.78
C GLN A 47 8.61 5.32 37.91
N ILE A 48 8.99 5.64 39.15
CA ILE A 48 8.10 5.57 40.30
C ILE A 48 6.93 6.54 40.12
N GLU A 49 7.17 7.76 39.64
CA GLU A 49 6.12 8.74 39.34
C GLU A 49 5.13 8.21 38.29
N ARG A 50 5.63 7.61 37.19
CA ARG A 50 4.78 6.97 36.17
C ARG A 50 3.98 5.81 36.74
N ALA A 51 4.59 4.97 37.57
CA ALA A 51 3.91 3.87 38.23
C ALA A 51 2.79 4.39 39.16
N LEU A 52 3.09 5.35 40.04
CA LEU A 52 2.10 5.98 40.92
C LEU A 52 0.95 6.62 40.13
N HIS A 53 1.25 7.25 38.99
CA HIS A 53 0.24 7.78 38.09
C HIS A 53 -0.72 6.68 37.58
N PHE A 54 -0.21 5.52 37.18
CA PHE A 54 -1.05 4.38 36.79
C PHE A 54 -1.88 3.84 37.96
N ALA A 55 -1.29 3.71 39.15
CA ALA A 55 -2.00 3.27 40.35
C ALA A 55 -3.16 4.22 40.72
N ASN A 56 -2.92 5.54 40.69
CA ASN A 56 -3.94 6.57 40.95
C ASN A 56 -5.11 6.52 39.95
N GLN A 57 -4.85 6.06 38.72
CA GLN A 57 -5.88 5.85 37.70
C GLN A 57 -6.48 4.43 37.72
N SER A 58 -6.17 3.61 38.74
CA SER A 58 -6.58 2.21 38.83
C SER A 58 -6.13 1.34 37.65
N LYS A 59 -5.06 1.73 36.94
CA LYS A 59 -4.45 0.98 35.83
C LYS A 59 -3.40 0.00 36.35
N TRP A 60 -3.83 -0.97 37.16
CA TRP A 60 -2.94 -1.87 37.89
C TRP A 60 -2.01 -2.72 37.02
N GLU A 61 -2.45 -3.11 35.81
CA GLU A 61 -1.56 -3.84 34.89
C GLU A 61 -0.41 -2.99 34.36
N ASP A 62 -0.68 -1.72 34.05
CA ASP A 62 0.34 -0.81 33.53
C ASP A 62 1.29 -0.42 34.67
N PHE A 63 0.78 -0.29 35.90
CA PHE A 63 1.60 -0.20 37.12
C PHE A 63 2.51 -1.41 37.30
N GLU A 64 1.98 -2.64 37.23
CA GLU A 64 2.76 -3.87 37.40
C GLU A 64 3.84 -3.99 36.31
N LYS A 65 3.49 -3.69 35.05
CA LYS A 65 4.47 -3.64 33.96
C LYS A 65 5.55 -2.60 34.21
N GLU A 66 5.18 -1.40 34.66
CA GLU A 66 6.14 -0.33 34.93
C GLU A 66 7.10 -0.71 36.03
N ILE A 67 6.62 -1.27 37.16
CA ILE A 67 7.47 -1.60 38.32
C ILE A 67 8.27 -2.89 38.12
N SER A 68 7.76 -3.84 37.31
CA SER A 68 8.48 -5.07 36.98
C SER A 68 9.70 -4.82 36.08
N ASN A 69 9.73 -3.68 35.39
CA ASN A 69 10.82 -3.31 34.50
C ASN A 69 11.97 -2.69 35.30
N ILE A 70 12.91 -3.49 35.79
CA ILE A 70 14.04 -2.99 36.59
C ILE A 70 14.96 -2.14 35.71
N PRO A 71 15.16 -0.82 36.00
CA PRO A 71 16.07 0.02 35.23
C PRO A 71 17.48 -0.52 35.23
N HIS A 72 18.15 -0.42 34.10
CA HIS A 72 19.58 -0.76 33.96
C HIS A 72 19.95 -2.20 34.36
N ALA A 73 18.99 -3.14 34.35
CA ALA A 73 19.20 -4.51 34.81
C ALA A 73 20.27 -5.27 34.01
N ASN A 74 20.25 -5.14 32.68
CA ASN A 74 21.17 -5.85 31.78
C ASN A 74 22.12 -4.93 31.01
N TRP A 75 22.29 -3.66 31.40
CA TRP A 75 23.24 -2.73 30.77
C TRP A 75 23.77 -1.69 31.74
N THR A 76 24.96 -1.16 31.45
CA THR A 76 25.63 -0.19 32.32
C THR A 76 25.51 1.23 31.75
N PRO A 77 24.86 2.19 32.45
CA PRO A 77 24.70 3.57 32.02
C PRO A 77 25.99 4.28 31.58
N SER A 78 27.09 4.06 32.30
CA SER A 78 28.38 4.69 32.00
C SER A 78 28.99 4.23 30.67
N MET A 79 28.63 3.04 30.19
CA MET A 79 29.08 2.51 28.89
C MET A 79 28.20 2.98 27.73
N HIS A 80 26.98 3.45 28.01
CA HIS A 80 25.99 3.85 27.02
C HIS A 80 25.29 5.16 27.41
N VAL A 81 26.07 6.21 27.68
CA VAL A 81 25.55 7.54 28.07
C VAL A 81 24.45 8.08 27.14
N PRO A 82 24.52 7.93 25.80
CA PRO A 82 23.42 8.37 24.92
C PRO A 82 22.09 7.66 25.20
N TRP A 83 22.09 6.39 25.59
CA TRP A 83 20.86 5.68 25.95
C TRP A 83 20.29 6.22 27.27
N LEU A 84 21.16 6.57 28.23
CA LEU A 84 20.75 7.18 29.49
C LEU A 84 20.09 8.55 29.27
N ILE A 85 20.66 9.38 28.38
CA ILE A 85 20.08 10.68 28.02
C ILE A 85 18.72 10.47 27.33
N LEU A 86 18.63 9.52 26.40
CA LEU A 86 17.37 9.19 25.73
C LEU A 86 16.28 8.79 26.73
N GLU A 87 16.64 7.92 27.69
CA GLU A 87 15.73 7.43 28.72
C GLU A 87 15.20 8.56 29.61
N LEU A 88 16.10 9.44 30.07
CA LEU A 88 15.79 10.60 30.89
C LEU A 88 14.93 11.63 30.16
N GLU A 89 15.34 12.03 28.96
CA GLU A 89 14.68 13.11 28.20
C GLU A 89 13.29 12.68 27.73
N MET A 90 13.12 11.40 27.37
CA MET A 90 11.84 10.86 26.92
C MET A 90 10.93 10.39 28.06
N ASN A 91 11.40 10.43 29.31
CA ASN A 91 10.67 9.95 30.48
C ASN A 91 10.16 8.51 30.27
N ILE A 92 11.08 7.59 29.92
CA ILE A 92 10.81 6.16 29.71
C ILE A 92 11.75 5.31 30.57
N THR A 93 11.49 4.01 30.69
CA THR A 93 12.48 3.02 31.14
C THR A 93 12.71 2.00 30.04
N ILE A 94 13.96 1.84 29.59
CA ILE A 94 14.34 0.91 28.53
C ILE A 94 14.26 -0.52 29.06
N ARG A 95 13.54 -1.39 28.37
CA ARG A 95 13.30 -2.79 28.79
C ARG A 95 14.48 -3.69 28.44
N GLU A 96 14.66 -4.73 29.24
CA GLU A 96 15.70 -5.77 29.06
C GLU A 96 15.72 -6.32 27.61
N MET A 97 14.56 -6.75 27.11
CA MET A 97 14.40 -7.27 25.75
C MET A 97 14.76 -6.25 24.66
N GLN A 98 14.46 -4.97 24.87
CA GLN A 98 14.79 -3.91 23.88
C GLN A 98 16.31 -3.76 23.75
N ILE A 99 17.04 -3.94 24.85
CA ILE A 99 18.51 -3.89 24.87
C ILE A 99 19.11 -5.11 24.20
N GLU A 100 18.58 -6.30 24.47
CA GLU A 100 19.04 -7.54 23.83
C GLU A 100 18.88 -7.48 22.31
N VAL A 101 17.70 -7.06 21.83
CA VAL A 101 17.44 -6.85 20.41
C VAL A 101 18.40 -5.80 19.84
N THR A 102 18.56 -4.66 20.52
CA THR A 102 19.46 -3.59 20.05
C THR A 102 20.90 -4.09 19.92
N ARG A 103 21.42 -4.81 20.92
CA ARG A 103 22.78 -5.39 20.88
C ARG A 103 22.94 -6.38 19.73
N HIS A 104 21.96 -7.26 19.55
CA HIS A 104 21.98 -8.23 18.46
C HIS A 104 21.97 -7.56 17.08
N MET A 105 21.24 -6.45 16.92
CA MET A 105 21.20 -5.67 15.67
C MET A 105 22.45 -4.81 15.44
N ILE A 106 23.13 -4.36 16.49
CA ILE A 106 24.42 -3.66 16.37
C ILE A 106 25.47 -4.64 15.85
N GLN A 107 25.59 -5.79 16.53
CA GLN A 107 26.57 -6.80 16.25
C GLN A 107 25.91 -8.19 16.25
N PRO A 108 25.45 -8.66 15.07
CA PRO A 108 24.85 -9.98 14.93
C PRO A 108 25.81 -11.06 15.44
N MET A 109 25.31 -12.00 16.22
CA MET A 109 26.12 -13.12 16.67
C MET A 109 26.57 -13.94 15.45
N MET A 110 27.89 -14.08 15.29
CA MET A 110 28.48 -14.91 14.24
C MET A 110 28.05 -16.37 14.45
N ASN A 111 27.35 -16.94 13.49
CA ASN A 111 27.03 -18.36 13.55
C ASN A 111 28.31 -19.16 13.26
N LYS A 112 28.71 -20.07 14.17
CA LYS A 112 29.96 -20.85 14.05
C LYS A 112 30.07 -21.63 12.73
N ASN A 113 28.93 -21.95 12.11
CA ASN A 113 28.84 -22.72 10.87
C ASN A 113 28.85 -21.85 9.60
N ASN A 114 28.78 -20.51 9.71
CA ASN A 114 28.86 -19.62 8.56
C ASN A 114 29.47 -18.25 8.98
N PRO A 115 30.79 -18.07 8.84
CA PRO A 115 31.52 -16.88 9.32
C PRO A 115 31.29 -15.63 8.46
N SER A 116 30.43 -15.69 7.44
CA SER A 116 30.08 -14.52 6.65
C SER A 116 29.10 -13.64 7.42
N ILE A 117 29.44 -12.35 7.53
CA ILE A 117 28.55 -11.32 8.07
C ILE A 117 27.35 -11.21 7.13
N SER A 118 26.19 -11.76 7.54
CA SER A 118 24.94 -11.66 6.80
C SER A 118 24.13 -10.45 7.26
N ASN A 119 23.41 -9.82 6.33
CA ASN A 119 22.37 -8.88 6.70
C ASN A 119 21.29 -9.63 7.47
N ILE A 120 20.76 -9.03 8.52
CA ILE A 120 19.78 -9.70 9.39
C ILE A 120 18.51 -8.88 9.50
N VAL A 121 17.40 -9.58 9.67
CA VAL A 121 16.13 -8.99 10.11
C VAL A 121 15.59 -9.79 11.28
N MET A 122 14.82 -9.14 12.14
CA MET A 122 14.31 -9.72 13.37
C MET A 122 12.81 -9.47 13.48
N GLN A 123 12.10 -10.41 14.08
CA GLN A 123 10.73 -10.23 14.47
C GLN A 123 10.68 -9.60 15.86
N MET A 124 9.84 -8.59 16.02
CA MET A 124 9.43 -8.14 17.33
C MET A 124 7.97 -7.70 17.29
N ASN A 125 7.22 -8.02 18.34
CA ASN A 125 5.79 -7.72 18.38
C ASN A 125 5.48 -6.23 18.27
N MET A 126 4.27 -5.94 17.83
CA MET A 126 3.80 -4.56 17.69
C MET A 126 3.48 -3.98 19.06
N GLY A 127 3.88 -2.73 19.28
CA GLY A 127 3.75 -2.08 20.59
C GLY A 127 4.90 -2.36 21.56
N GLU A 128 5.88 -3.21 21.20
CA GLU A 128 7.06 -3.49 22.04
C GLU A 128 8.15 -2.40 22.00
N GLY A 129 7.91 -1.32 21.25
CA GLY A 129 8.82 -0.17 21.20
C GLY A 129 9.90 -0.25 20.12
N LYS A 130 9.67 -1.01 19.05
CA LYS A 130 10.53 -1.08 17.84
C LYS A 130 10.96 0.30 17.33
N THR A 131 9.99 1.05 16.79
CA THR A 131 10.20 2.40 16.24
C THR A 131 10.41 3.44 17.34
N SER A 132 9.79 3.26 18.51
CA SER A 132 9.77 4.29 19.53
C SER A 132 11.01 4.30 20.44
N VAL A 133 11.68 3.16 20.63
CA VAL A 133 12.82 3.00 21.55
C VAL A 133 14.04 2.41 20.84
N ILE A 134 13.90 1.23 20.21
CA ILE A 134 15.03 0.51 19.60
C ILE A 134 15.64 1.30 18.44
N LEU A 135 14.81 1.86 17.57
CA LEU A 135 15.28 2.62 16.41
C LEU A 135 16.13 3.85 16.80
N PRO A 136 15.70 4.72 17.74
CA PRO A 136 16.56 5.73 18.35
C PRO A 136 17.85 5.16 18.98
N MET A 137 17.77 4.07 19.74
CA MET A 137 18.95 3.46 20.36
C MET A 137 19.97 2.99 19.32
N LEU A 138 19.51 2.36 18.24
CA LEU A 138 20.34 1.95 17.11
C LEU A 138 21.01 3.15 16.44
N ALA A 139 20.25 4.23 16.21
CA ALA A 139 20.81 5.45 15.66
C ALA A 139 21.94 6.02 16.53
N LEU A 140 21.76 6.02 17.86
CA LEU A 140 22.77 6.50 18.80
C LEU A 140 24.01 5.60 18.89
N SER A 141 23.84 4.28 18.76
CA SER A 141 24.95 3.31 18.90
C SER A 141 25.72 3.04 17.62
N LEU A 142 25.06 3.10 16.47
CA LEU A 142 25.68 2.82 15.17
C LEU A 142 26.40 4.05 14.62
N CYS A 143 26.05 5.25 15.08
CA CYS A 143 26.82 6.46 14.83
C CYS A 143 28.13 6.42 15.64
N SER A 144 29.20 5.91 15.02
CA SER A 144 30.57 6.00 15.55
C SER A 144 31.34 7.06 14.78
N SER A 145 32.07 7.92 15.50
CA SER A 145 32.86 9.03 14.96
C SER A 145 33.67 8.59 13.73
N SER A 146 33.18 8.98 12.54
CA SER A 146 33.79 8.78 11.22
C SER A 146 33.66 7.41 10.53
N SER A 147 32.98 6.41 11.12
CA SER A 147 32.97 5.05 10.53
C SER A 147 31.67 4.67 9.81
N SER A 148 30.52 5.20 10.24
CA SER A 148 29.22 4.92 9.60
C SER A 148 28.21 6.04 9.77
N LEU A 149 27.52 6.36 8.67
CA LEU A 149 26.35 7.23 8.65
C LEU A 149 25.10 6.36 8.81
N VAL A 150 24.31 6.55 9.86
CA VAL A 150 23.09 5.76 10.04
C VAL A 150 22.03 6.23 9.05
N ARG A 151 21.45 5.29 8.32
CA ARG A 151 20.32 5.55 7.42
C ARG A 151 19.14 4.67 7.80
N ILE A 152 18.12 5.31 8.35
CA ILE A 152 16.85 4.69 8.68
C ILE A 152 15.96 4.68 7.43
N ILE A 153 15.48 3.51 7.06
CA ILE A 153 14.59 3.29 5.93
C ILE A 153 13.21 2.92 6.46
N VAL A 154 12.20 3.72 6.13
CA VAL A 154 10.81 3.53 6.54
C VAL A 154 9.88 3.54 5.33
N LEU A 155 8.70 2.93 5.46
CA LEU A 155 7.65 3.04 4.45
C LEU A 155 7.26 4.51 4.20
N LYS A 156 6.95 4.86 2.95
CA LYS A 156 6.63 6.26 2.58
C LYS A 156 5.49 6.87 3.39
N SER A 157 4.46 6.09 3.71
CA SER A 157 3.32 6.51 4.54
C SER A 157 3.71 6.81 5.99
N LEU A 158 4.75 6.14 6.51
CA LEU A 158 5.24 6.31 7.88
C LEU A 158 6.30 7.40 7.99
N PHE A 159 6.77 7.95 6.86
CA PHE A 159 7.85 8.93 6.82
C PHE A 159 7.57 10.18 7.65
N PRO A 160 6.40 10.86 7.54
CA PRO A 160 6.15 12.10 8.31
C PRO A 160 6.15 11.86 9.82
N MET A 161 5.51 10.78 10.26
CA MET A 161 5.42 10.40 11.68
C MET A 161 6.80 10.04 12.25
N ASN A 162 7.57 9.23 11.51
CA ASN A 162 8.93 8.86 11.90
C ASN A 162 9.86 10.07 11.96
N TYR A 163 9.76 10.98 10.99
CA TYR A 163 10.56 12.20 10.96
C TYR A 163 10.32 13.05 12.22
N GLN A 164 9.05 13.29 12.58
CA GLN A 164 8.69 14.05 13.77
C GLN A 164 9.16 13.34 15.06
N SER A 165 8.89 12.03 15.19
CA SER A 165 9.28 11.24 16.36
C SER A 165 10.80 11.20 16.56
N LEU A 166 11.57 10.93 15.51
CA LEU A 166 13.04 10.87 15.60
C LEU A 166 13.63 12.25 15.87
N ARG A 167 13.08 13.31 15.27
CA ARG A 167 13.53 14.69 15.55
C ARG A 167 13.28 15.08 17.00
N TYR A 168 12.12 14.73 17.56
CA TYR A 168 11.81 14.97 18.97
C TYR A 168 12.75 14.21 19.90
N LYS A 169 13.04 12.94 19.59
CA LYS A 169 13.86 12.06 20.44
C LYS A 169 15.35 12.33 20.38
N LEU A 170 15.87 12.67 19.19
CA LEU A 170 17.31 12.74 18.95
C LEU A 170 17.81 14.18 18.82
N GLY A 171 16.93 15.14 18.53
CA GLY A 171 17.30 16.54 18.30
C GLY A 171 17.44 17.39 19.57
N GLY A 172 17.09 16.86 20.73
CA GLY A 172 17.19 17.54 22.03
C GLY A 172 18.61 17.47 22.62
N LEU A 173 18.76 16.98 23.85
CA LEU A 173 20.06 16.88 24.54
C LEU A 173 21.08 16.01 23.78
N LEU A 174 20.60 15.05 22.99
CA LEU A 174 21.41 14.19 22.14
C LEU A 174 21.99 14.90 20.91
N ASN A 175 21.42 16.06 20.53
CA ASN A 175 21.88 16.94 19.46
C ASN A 175 22.21 16.21 18.14
N ARG A 176 21.34 15.30 17.69
CA ARG A 176 21.44 14.64 16.38
C ARG A 176 20.40 15.20 15.44
N ARG A 177 20.83 15.65 14.26
CA ARG A 177 19.90 16.13 13.22
C ARG A 177 19.36 14.93 12.45
N ILE A 178 18.09 15.02 12.07
CA ILE A 178 17.46 14.08 11.15
C ILE A 178 17.48 14.70 9.76
N LEU A 179 18.23 14.09 8.85
CA LEU A 179 18.42 14.50 7.47
C LEU A 179 17.44 13.72 6.57
N PRO A 180 16.29 14.29 6.17
CA PRO A 180 15.31 13.56 5.37
C PRO A 180 15.82 13.45 3.93
N PHE A 181 16.08 12.27 3.38
CA PHE A 181 16.47 12.07 1.97
C PHE A 181 15.27 11.67 1.11
N ALA A 182 15.03 12.43 0.04
CA ALA A 182 13.95 12.18 -0.91
C ALA A 182 14.43 12.36 -2.34
N CYS A 183 14.01 11.46 -3.23
CA CYS A 183 14.32 11.53 -4.65
C CYS A 183 13.09 11.12 -5.44
N ARG A 184 12.70 11.96 -6.40
CA ARG A 184 11.65 11.64 -7.37
C ARG A 184 12.21 11.69 -8.77
N ARG A 185 11.54 10.98 -9.68
CA ARG A 185 11.90 10.92 -11.10
C ARG A 185 11.94 12.28 -11.80
N ASP A 186 11.06 13.20 -11.40
CA ASP A 186 10.93 14.54 -11.99
C ASP A 186 11.97 15.55 -11.47
N MET A 187 12.78 15.15 -10.49
CA MET A 187 13.84 16.02 -9.96
C MET A 187 14.98 16.15 -10.96
N ASN A 188 15.27 17.39 -11.36
CA ASN A 188 16.39 17.69 -12.22
C ASN A 188 17.59 18.16 -11.39
N PHE A 189 18.44 17.22 -10.97
CA PHE A 189 19.65 17.55 -10.23
C PHE A 189 20.70 18.19 -11.14
N SER A 190 21.17 19.37 -10.74
CA SER A 190 22.41 19.98 -11.22
C SER A 190 23.61 19.48 -10.41
N ASP A 191 24.80 19.57 -10.98
CA ASP A 191 26.05 19.18 -10.30
C ASP A 191 26.25 19.95 -8.97
N ILE A 192 25.93 21.25 -8.96
CA ILE A 192 26.01 22.10 -7.77
C ILE A 192 25.09 21.58 -6.65
N GLN A 193 23.86 21.18 -6.98
CA GLN A 193 22.93 20.62 -6.01
C GLN A 193 23.43 19.28 -5.48
N LEU A 194 23.98 18.42 -6.33
CA LEU A 194 24.55 17.14 -5.93
C LEU A 194 25.74 17.32 -4.99
N ASN A 195 26.63 18.27 -5.26
CA ASN A 195 27.73 18.60 -4.38
C ASN A 195 27.24 19.11 -3.01
N LYS A 196 26.17 19.92 -2.98
CA LYS A 196 25.54 20.32 -1.70
C LYS A 196 24.96 19.12 -0.93
N ILE A 197 24.31 18.19 -1.62
CA ILE A 197 23.79 16.95 -1.02
C ILE A 197 24.96 16.14 -0.44
N PHE A 198 26.04 15.99 -1.21
CA PHE A 198 27.18 15.20 -0.81
C PHE A 198 27.89 15.79 0.42
N ASN A 199 28.13 17.11 0.42
CA ASN A 199 28.72 17.82 1.55
C ASN A 199 27.87 17.68 2.82
N ARG A 200 26.53 17.74 2.70
CA ARG A 200 25.61 17.53 3.83
C ARG A 200 25.68 16.10 4.38
N LEU A 201 25.81 15.09 3.52
CA LEU A 201 25.96 13.69 3.95
C LEU A 201 27.31 13.47 4.66
N GLN A 202 28.38 14.06 4.13
CA GLN A 202 29.71 14.00 4.75
C GLN A 202 29.74 14.73 6.09
N GLN A 203 29.11 15.90 6.18
CA GLN A 203 28.94 16.59 7.45
C GLN A 203 28.10 15.76 8.43
N GLY A 204 27.01 15.14 7.96
CA GLY A 204 26.19 14.25 8.78
C GLY A 204 26.96 13.05 9.33
N LEU A 205 27.92 12.51 8.58
CA LEU A 205 28.82 11.46 9.07
C LEU A 205 29.70 11.95 10.23
N SER A 206 30.26 13.16 10.12
CA SER A 206 31.10 13.77 11.17
C SER A 206 30.29 14.13 12.42
N ASP A 207 29.10 14.72 12.22
CA ASP A 207 28.21 15.18 13.29
C ASP A 207 27.39 14.04 13.90
N CYS A 208 27.52 12.82 13.34
CA CYS A 208 26.77 11.61 13.74
C CYS A 208 25.24 11.80 13.62
N ASP A 209 24.83 12.54 12.60
CA ASP A 209 23.44 12.73 12.21
C ASP A 209 22.83 11.46 11.62
N VAL A 210 21.50 11.47 11.47
CA VAL A 210 20.73 10.32 10.99
C VAL A 210 20.03 10.67 9.68
N VAL A 211 20.26 9.87 8.64
CA VAL A 211 19.49 9.99 7.39
C VAL A 211 18.18 9.23 7.54
N LEU A 212 17.06 9.86 7.20
CA LEU A 212 15.75 9.21 7.11
C LEU A 212 15.30 9.18 5.65
N THR A 213 14.97 8.01 5.10
CA THR A 213 14.58 7.86 3.69
C THR A 213 13.49 6.80 3.52
N SER A 214 12.89 6.74 2.33
CA SER A 214 12.08 5.61 1.90
C SER A 214 12.80 4.71 0.89
N PRO A 215 12.34 3.46 0.70
CA PRO A 215 12.81 2.58 -0.38
C PRO A 215 12.67 3.22 -1.76
N GLU A 216 11.53 3.89 -2.03
CA GLU A 216 11.27 4.57 -3.30
C GLU A 216 12.36 5.60 -3.61
N ASP A 217 12.75 6.39 -2.61
CA ASP A 217 13.71 7.48 -2.78
C ASP A 217 15.12 6.95 -3.10
N ILE A 218 15.55 5.84 -2.48
CA ILE A 218 16.85 5.21 -2.76
C ILE A 218 16.86 4.66 -4.19
N LEU A 219 15.87 3.83 -4.53
CA LEU A 219 15.83 3.19 -5.85
C LEU A 219 15.61 4.22 -6.97
N SER A 220 14.84 5.27 -6.70
CA SER A 220 14.65 6.40 -7.61
C SER A 220 15.98 7.11 -7.90
N PHE A 221 16.79 7.35 -6.86
CA PHE A 221 18.13 7.93 -7.03
C PHE A 221 19.01 7.02 -7.88
N ASP A 222 18.92 5.70 -7.69
CA ASP A 222 19.64 4.70 -8.47
C ASP A 222 19.27 4.68 -9.96
N LEU A 223 17.98 4.64 -10.25
CA LEU A 223 17.49 4.69 -11.62
C LEU A 223 17.77 6.03 -12.30
N LEU A 224 17.69 7.13 -11.57
CA LEU A 224 17.94 8.47 -12.11
C LEU A 224 19.42 8.67 -12.46
N THR A 225 20.36 8.11 -11.71
CA THR A 225 21.79 8.10 -12.07
C THR A 225 22.01 7.43 -13.43
N ILE A 226 21.38 6.28 -13.66
CA ILE A 226 21.46 5.57 -14.95
C ILE A 226 20.81 6.41 -16.05
N ASP A 227 19.65 7.00 -15.80
CA ASP A 227 18.93 7.84 -16.76
C ASP A 227 19.75 9.09 -17.16
N LYS A 228 20.41 9.77 -16.21
CA LYS A 228 21.32 10.90 -16.48
C LYS A 228 22.46 10.50 -17.40
N CYS A 229 23.11 9.37 -17.14
CA CYS A 229 24.14 8.83 -18.02
C CYS A 229 23.60 8.54 -19.43
N ARG A 230 22.39 7.97 -19.54
CA ARG A 230 21.74 7.72 -20.85
C ARG A 230 21.42 9.00 -21.62
N ARG A 231 21.02 10.06 -20.92
CA ARG A 231 20.78 11.40 -21.48
C ARG A 231 22.07 12.15 -21.83
N LYS A 232 23.24 11.54 -21.61
CA LYS A 232 24.58 12.14 -21.78
C LYS A 232 24.84 13.31 -20.83
N GLU A 233 24.12 13.39 -19.72
CA GLU A 233 24.33 14.37 -18.64
C GLU A 233 25.41 13.84 -17.67
N PHE A 234 26.63 13.67 -18.19
CA PHE A 234 27.68 12.91 -17.50
C PHE A 234 28.19 13.57 -16.22
N ASP A 235 28.21 14.90 -16.13
CA ASP A 235 28.70 15.58 -14.91
C ASP A 235 27.80 15.24 -13.72
N ALA A 236 26.50 15.47 -13.86
CA ALA A 236 25.51 15.08 -12.85
C ALA A 236 25.54 13.56 -12.59
N GLY A 237 25.61 12.74 -13.64
CA GLY A 237 25.69 11.28 -13.52
C GLY A 237 26.92 10.80 -12.72
N ARG A 238 28.10 11.41 -12.92
CA ARG A 238 29.33 11.09 -12.17
C ARG A 238 29.22 11.50 -10.71
N SER A 239 28.64 12.65 -10.42
CA SER A 239 28.44 13.12 -9.04
C SER A 239 27.41 12.26 -8.30
N MET A 240 26.30 11.88 -8.94
CA MET A 240 25.35 10.92 -8.37
C MET A 240 25.99 9.56 -8.10
N LEU A 241 26.77 9.03 -9.06
CA LEU A 241 27.48 7.77 -8.90
C LEU A 241 28.50 7.82 -7.75
N SER A 242 29.16 8.96 -7.56
CA SER A 242 30.09 9.18 -6.45
C SER A 242 29.36 9.13 -5.10
N ILE A 243 28.20 9.78 -5.00
CA ILE A 243 27.33 9.72 -3.82
C ILE A 243 26.87 8.29 -3.55
N GLN A 244 26.43 7.55 -4.57
CA GLN A 244 26.00 6.15 -4.41
C GLN A 244 27.10 5.25 -3.88
N ARG A 245 28.31 5.35 -4.46
CA ARG A 245 29.48 4.59 -4.02
C ARG A 245 29.81 4.91 -2.58
N TRP A 246 29.83 6.20 -2.23
CA TRP A 246 30.06 6.64 -0.86
C TRP A 246 29.00 6.10 0.10
N MET A 247 27.71 6.17 -0.25
CA MET A 247 26.63 5.62 0.57
C MET A 247 26.77 4.10 0.75
N LYS A 248 27.16 3.34 -0.28
CA LYS A 248 27.40 1.89 -0.15
C LYS A 248 28.55 1.54 0.80
N THR A 249 29.50 2.46 0.98
CA THR A 249 30.68 2.29 1.84
C THR A 249 30.44 2.76 3.29
N PHE A 250 29.71 3.87 3.47
CA PHE A 250 29.58 4.52 4.77
C PHE A 250 28.19 4.38 5.40
N ALA A 251 27.12 4.14 4.64
CA ALA A 251 25.78 4.06 5.19
C ALA A 251 25.55 2.72 5.92
N ARG A 252 25.11 2.79 7.18
CA ARG A 252 24.60 1.66 7.95
C ARG A 252 23.08 1.71 7.93
N ASP A 253 22.46 0.80 7.18
CA ASP A 253 21.01 0.82 7.00
C ASP A 253 20.28 0.09 8.13
N VAL A 254 19.21 0.71 8.62
CA VAL A 254 18.25 0.14 9.57
C VAL A 254 16.85 0.19 8.97
N LEU A 255 16.18 -0.94 8.83
CA LEU A 255 14.85 -1.06 8.22
C LEU A 255 13.76 -1.17 9.30
N ASP A 256 12.75 -0.31 9.24
CA ASP A 256 11.50 -0.45 10.02
C ASP A 256 10.39 -0.99 9.13
N GLU A 257 9.71 -2.06 9.55
CA GLU A 257 8.80 -2.87 8.73
C GLU A 257 9.53 -3.53 7.53
N SER A 258 10.59 -4.29 7.86
CA SER A 258 11.49 -4.90 6.87
C SER A 258 10.80 -5.90 5.93
N ASP A 259 9.73 -6.55 6.38
CA ASP A 259 8.88 -7.45 5.60
C ASP A 259 8.23 -6.74 4.40
N GLU A 260 7.69 -5.53 4.62
CA GLU A 260 7.07 -4.72 3.56
C GLU A 260 8.10 -3.97 2.71
N ILE A 261 9.17 -3.44 3.32
CA ILE A 261 10.26 -2.78 2.59
C ILE A 261 10.93 -3.75 1.60
N LEU A 262 11.09 -5.01 2.01
CA LEU A 262 11.78 -6.04 1.22
C LEU A 262 10.82 -6.92 0.41
N HIS A 263 9.54 -6.54 0.32
CA HIS A 263 8.51 -7.37 -0.27
C HIS A 263 8.78 -7.66 -1.77
N VAL A 264 8.65 -8.93 -2.19
CA VAL A 264 9.03 -9.39 -3.55
C VAL A 264 8.26 -8.74 -4.68
N LYS A 265 7.02 -8.28 -4.40
CA LYS A 265 6.17 -7.59 -5.38
C LYS A 265 6.54 -6.12 -5.58
N TYR A 266 7.41 -5.56 -4.74
CA TYR A 266 7.78 -4.16 -4.85
C TYR A 266 8.80 -3.94 -5.98
N GLN A 267 8.40 -3.10 -6.94
CA GLN A 267 9.18 -2.78 -8.13
C GLN A 267 8.97 -1.31 -8.52
N LEU A 268 10.06 -0.59 -8.75
CA LEU A 268 10.08 0.76 -9.29
C LEU A 268 10.46 0.73 -10.78
N ILE A 269 9.68 1.39 -11.63
CA ILE A 269 9.86 1.35 -13.09
C ILE A 269 9.95 2.77 -13.66
N TYR A 270 11.02 3.07 -14.38
CA TYR A 270 11.15 4.27 -15.21
C TYR A 270 10.93 3.92 -16.68
N SER A 271 9.88 4.48 -17.25
CA SER A 271 9.58 4.39 -18.68
C SER A 271 10.55 5.25 -19.52
N ILE A 272 11.27 4.69 -20.48
CA ILE A 272 12.26 5.44 -21.25
C ILE A 272 11.93 5.45 -22.75
N GLY A 273 12.13 6.61 -23.37
CA GLY A 273 11.81 6.88 -24.77
C GLY A 273 10.48 7.60 -24.93
N ARG A 274 10.06 7.79 -26.18
CA ARG A 274 8.75 8.36 -26.50
C ARG A 274 7.68 7.28 -26.35
N GLN A 275 6.50 7.69 -25.91
CA GLN A 275 5.32 6.82 -25.92
C GLN A 275 5.05 6.36 -27.35
N GLN A 276 4.78 5.07 -27.50
CA GLN A 276 4.44 4.40 -28.75
C GLN A 276 3.08 3.72 -28.59
N GLN A 277 2.37 3.51 -29.70
CA GLN A 277 1.18 2.66 -29.67
C GLN A 277 1.56 1.26 -29.21
N VAL A 278 0.66 0.62 -28.48
CA VAL A 278 0.79 -0.82 -28.21
C VAL A 278 0.69 -1.56 -29.55
N ASP A 279 1.50 -2.60 -29.69
CA ASP A 279 1.54 -3.41 -30.92
C ASP A 279 0.13 -3.95 -31.27
N GLY A 280 -0.22 -3.97 -32.56
CA GLY A 280 -1.57 -4.35 -33.01
C GLY A 280 -2.64 -3.26 -32.84
N GLY A 281 -2.32 -2.14 -32.20
CA GLY A 281 -3.15 -0.93 -32.15
C GLY A 281 -4.60 -1.20 -31.79
N SER A 282 -5.53 -0.73 -32.62
CA SER A 282 -6.96 -0.86 -32.37
C SER A 282 -7.47 -2.29 -32.31
N GLU A 283 -6.86 -3.18 -33.09
CA GLU A 283 -7.30 -4.57 -33.16
C GLU A 283 -7.03 -5.30 -31.84
N ARG A 284 -6.01 -4.88 -31.08
CA ARG A 284 -5.71 -5.47 -29.77
C ARG A 284 -6.84 -5.26 -28.75
N TRP A 285 -7.26 -4.02 -28.52
CA TRP A 285 -8.32 -3.77 -27.55
C TRP A 285 -9.71 -4.19 -28.04
N LYS A 286 -9.97 -4.15 -29.36
CA LYS A 286 -11.18 -4.75 -29.93
C LYS A 286 -11.24 -6.27 -29.73
N THR A 287 -10.11 -6.96 -29.87
CA THR A 287 -10.03 -8.41 -29.57
C THR A 287 -10.34 -8.69 -28.10
N ILE A 288 -9.81 -7.87 -27.19
CA ILE A 288 -10.13 -7.97 -25.76
C ILE A 288 -11.63 -7.75 -25.51
N GLN A 289 -12.25 -6.75 -26.15
CA GLN A 289 -13.68 -6.48 -26.06
C GLN A 289 -14.51 -7.68 -26.54
N LEU A 290 -14.12 -8.31 -27.66
CA LEU A 290 -14.73 -9.53 -28.18
C LEU A 290 -14.58 -10.71 -27.20
N VAL A 291 -13.40 -10.90 -26.63
CA VAL A 291 -13.20 -11.95 -25.60
C VAL A 291 -14.10 -11.71 -24.39
N LEU A 292 -14.24 -10.46 -23.94
CA LEU A 292 -15.12 -10.12 -22.82
C LEU A 292 -16.61 -10.30 -23.15
N SER A 293 -17.05 -10.05 -24.39
CA SER A 293 -18.43 -10.40 -24.78
C SER A 293 -18.68 -11.90 -24.77
N LEU A 294 -17.69 -12.71 -25.18
CA LEU A 294 -17.76 -14.17 -25.09
C LEU A 294 -17.71 -14.67 -23.65
N VAL A 295 -16.92 -14.02 -22.77
CA VAL A 295 -16.95 -14.28 -21.32
C VAL A 295 -18.36 -14.09 -20.80
N LYS A 296 -18.99 -12.94 -21.08
CA LYS A 296 -20.36 -12.63 -20.66
C LYS A 296 -21.35 -13.72 -21.06
N GLN A 297 -21.29 -14.21 -22.31
CA GLN A 297 -22.14 -15.28 -22.82
C GLN A 297 -22.03 -16.58 -22.01
N HIS A 298 -20.86 -16.87 -21.43
CA HIS A 298 -20.61 -18.11 -20.70
C HIS A 298 -20.66 -17.95 -19.17
N THR A 299 -20.72 -16.73 -18.64
CA THR A 299 -20.69 -16.47 -17.19
C THR A 299 -21.75 -17.25 -16.40
N THR A 300 -23.01 -17.24 -16.85
CA THR A 300 -24.12 -17.90 -16.13
C THR A 300 -23.92 -19.42 -16.02
N ASN A 301 -23.54 -20.08 -17.13
CA ASN A 301 -23.33 -21.53 -17.15
C ASN A 301 -22.14 -21.93 -16.27
N ILE A 302 -21.04 -21.19 -16.38
CA ILE A 302 -19.83 -21.43 -15.61
C ILE A 302 -20.07 -21.17 -14.11
N ALA A 303 -20.82 -20.11 -13.75
CA ALA A 303 -21.20 -19.83 -12.37
C ALA A 303 -22.12 -20.91 -11.75
N GLN A 304 -23.04 -21.48 -12.54
CA GLN A 304 -23.90 -22.59 -12.09
C GLN A 304 -23.12 -23.88 -11.83
N GLN A 305 -22.12 -24.17 -12.66
CA GLN A 305 -21.31 -25.38 -12.54
C GLN A 305 -20.24 -25.27 -11.44
N TYR A 306 -19.74 -24.06 -11.16
CA TYR A 306 -18.62 -23.80 -10.26
C TYR A 306 -18.97 -22.77 -9.17
N HIS A 307 -20.04 -23.03 -8.40
CA HIS A 307 -20.60 -22.04 -7.46
C HIS A 307 -19.62 -21.56 -6.37
N ASP A 308 -18.71 -22.42 -5.90
CA ASP A 308 -17.72 -22.06 -4.86
C ASP A 308 -16.46 -21.41 -5.42
N ASP A 309 -16.19 -21.59 -6.72
CA ASP A 309 -14.97 -21.10 -7.37
C ASP A 309 -15.19 -19.75 -8.05
N ILE A 310 -16.42 -19.21 -8.03
CA ILE A 310 -16.84 -18.05 -8.81
C ILE A 310 -17.68 -17.09 -7.98
N PHE A 311 -17.38 -15.80 -8.11
CA PHE A 311 -18.28 -14.74 -7.69
C PHE A 311 -19.09 -14.29 -8.91
N TYR A 312 -20.41 -14.41 -8.83
CA TYR A 312 -21.32 -14.00 -9.90
C TYR A 312 -22.51 -13.22 -9.34
N LYS A 313 -22.77 -12.06 -9.93
CA LYS A 313 -23.99 -11.29 -9.74
C LYS A 313 -24.53 -10.89 -11.11
N ALA A 314 -25.77 -11.26 -11.37
CA ALA A 314 -26.45 -10.94 -12.62
C ALA A 314 -26.54 -9.43 -12.81
N SER A 315 -26.45 -8.98 -14.06
CA SER A 315 -26.66 -7.59 -14.43
C SER A 315 -28.14 -7.25 -14.47
N GLU A 316 -28.48 -5.98 -14.22
CA GLU A 316 -29.87 -5.49 -14.29
C GLU A 316 -30.41 -5.47 -15.73
N SER A 317 -29.54 -5.25 -16.72
CA SER A 317 -29.88 -5.26 -18.14
C SER A 317 -29.06 -6.29 -18.91
N ARG A 318 -29.61 -6.75 -20.05
CA ARG A 318 -28.89 -7.61 -21.00
C ARG A 318 -27.70 -6.90 -21.63
N SER A 319 -27.67 -5.58 -21.71
CA SER A 319 -26.58 -4.79 -22.29
C SER A 319 -25.37 -4.63 -21.38
N SER A 320 -25.56 -4.77 -20.07
CA SER A 320 -24.52 -4.58 -19.05
C SER A 320 -23.67 -5.83 -18.85
N PHE A 321 -22.41 -5.66 -18.45
CA PHE A 321 -21.56 -6.80 -18.07
C PHE A 321 -21.88 -7.22 -16.62
N PRO A 322 -22.09 -8.51 -16.34
CA PRO A 322 -22.35 -8.97 -14.97
C PRO A 322 -21.10 -8.82 -14.09
N GLU A 323 -21.28 -8.69 -12.77
CA GLU A 323 -20.12 -8.79 -11.88
C GLU A 323 -19.68 -10.25 -11.81
N PHE A 324 -18.60 -10.58 -12.51
CA PHE A 324 -18.05 -11.93 -12.63
C PHE A 324 -16.58 -11.96 -12.24
N ARG A 325 -16.21 -12.84 -11.30
CA ARG A 325 -14.81 -13.07 -10.91
C ARG A 325 -14.51 -14.53 -10.69
N LEU A 326 -13.28 -14.92 -11.04
CA LEU A 326 -12.75 -16.26 -10.78
C LEU A 326 -12.02 -16.26 -9.44
N LEU A 327 -12.52 -17.03 -8.46
CA LEU A 327 -11.89 -17.16 -7.14
C LEU A 327 -10.74 -18.17 -7.20
N ASN A 328 -10.93 -19.26 -7.96
CA ASN A 328 -9.96 -20.32 -8.16
C ASN A 328 -9.67 -20.55 -9.66
N HIS A 329 -8.56 -21.24 -9.93
CA HIS A 329 -8.12 -21.52 -11.31
C HIS A 329 -8.96 -22.61 -12.00
N ARG A 330 -9.51 -23.55 -11.24
CA ARG A 330 -10.28 -24.72 -11.74
C ARG A 330 -11.28 -24.42 -12.88
N PRO A 331 -12.16 -23.40 -12.82
CA PRO A 331 -13.09 -23.07 -13.91
C PRO A 331 -12.44 -22.44 -15.15
N PHE A 332 -11.21 -21.93 -15.05
CA PHE A 332 -10.59 -21.12 -16.10
C PHE A 332 -10.29 -21.90 -17.40
N PRO A 333 -9.70 -23.12 -17.37
CA PRO A 333 -9.49 -23.91 -18.58
C PRO A 333 -10.77 -24.18 -19.38
N GLU A 334 -11.87 -24.49 -18.69
CA GLU A 334 -13.16 -24.71 -19.35
C GLU A 334 -13.70 -23.42 -19.98
N LEU A 335 -13.60 -22.30 -19.27
CA LEU A 335 -13.96 -20.98 -19.80
C LEU A 335 -13.14 -20.66 -21.06
N CYS A 336 -11.83 -20.90 -21.04
CA CYS A 336 -10.95 -20.71 -22.21
C CYS A 336 -11.38 -21.57 -23.39
N GLN A 337 -11.71 -22.84 -23.16
CA GLN A 337 -12.16 -23.76 -24.20
C GLN A 337 -13.47 -23.27 -24.84
N ARG A 338 -14.44 -22.81 -24.03
CA ARG A 338 -15.72 -22.28 -24.52
C ARG A 338 -15.54 -21.00 -25.33
N ILE A 339 -14.72 -20.06 -24.85
CA ILE A 339 -14.37 -18.82 -25.57
C ILE A 339 -13.72 -19.15 -26.92
N ALA A 340 -12.71 -20.03 -26.92
CA ALA A 340 -11.99 -20.41 -28.14
C ALA A 340 -12.94 -21.04 -29.19
N ASN A 341 -13.80 -21.95 -28.75
CA ASN A 341 -14.77 -22.61 -29.63
C ASN A 341 -15.80 -21.61 -30.18
N ALA A 342 -16.37 -20.74 -29.35
CA ALA A 342 -17.34 -19.73 -29.77
C ALA A 342 -16.74 -18.76 -30.79
N TRP A 343 -15.52 -18.28 -30.52
CA TRP A 343 -14.79 -17.39 -31.41
C TRP A 343 -14.47 -18.05 -32.77
N LEU A 344 -14.05 -19.31 -32.79
CA LEU A 344 -13.78 -20.04 -34.05
C LEU A 344 -15.04 -20.26 -34.88
N ASN A 345 -16.18 -20.50 -34.23
CA ASN A 345 -17.47 -20.68 -34.90
C ASN A 345 -17.93 -19.41 -35.63
N GLU A 346 -17.62 -18.22 -35.10
CA GLU A 346 -17.95 -16.95 -35.76
C GLU A 346 -17.06 -16.65 -36.98
N LYS A 347 -15.83 -17.18 -37.01
CA LYS A 347 -14.82 -16.85 -38.04
C LYS A 347 -14.80 -17.78 -39.26
N ASN A 348 -15.53 -18.90 -39.25
CA ASN A 348 -15.68 -19.82 -40.38
C ASN A 348 -14.36 -20.33 -41.02
N TYR A 349 -13.31 -20.60 -40.21
CA TYR A 349 -12.07 -21.22 -40.70
C TYR A 349 -12.26 -22.69 -41.12
N ARG A 350 -11.38 -23.22 -42.00
CA ARG A 350 -11.38 -24.64 -42.38
C ARG A 350 -11.12 -25.53 -41.14
N ARG A 351 -11.74 -26.70 -41.09
CA ARG A 351 -11.66 -27.63 -39.94
C ARG A 351 -10.22 -27.99 -39.52
N ILE A 352 -9.33 -28.19 -40.48
CA ILE A 352 -7.90 -28.49 -40.22
C ILE A 352 -7.22 -27.28 -39.58
N ASP A 353 -7.50 -26.08 -40.11
CA ASP A 353 -6.93 -24.84 -39.59
C ASP A 353 -7.48 -24.52 -38.19
N GLN A 354 -8.77 -24.80 -37.93
CA GLN A 354 -9.38 -24.66 -36.59
C GLN A 354 -8.63 -25.48 -35.53
N GLN A 355 -8.23 -26.72 -35.84
CA GLN A 355 -7.48 -27.57 -34.90
C GLN A 355 -6.10 -26.98 -34.59
N HIS A 356 -5.38 -26.50 -35.61
CA HIS A 356 -4.08 -25.85 -35.41
C HIS A 356 -4.21 -24.54 -34.62
N ILE A 357 -5.23 -23.73 -34.91
CA ILE A 357 -5.48 -22.48 -34.18
C ILE A 357 -5.84 -22.77 -32.72
N LEU A 358 -6.73 -23.72 -32.46
CA LEU A 358 -7.18 -24.07 -31.12
C LEU A 358 -6.03 -24.60 -30.26
N SER A 359 -5.22 -25.49 -30.82
CA SER A 359 -3.97 -25.95 -30.19
C SER A 359 -3.05 -24.77 -29.87
N PHE A 360 -2.88 -23.84 -30.82
CA PHE A 360 -1.99 -22.69 -30.65
C PHE A 360 -2.44 -21.68 -29.58
N ILE A 361 -3.74 -21.36 -29.51
CA ILE A 361 -4.25 -20.33 -28.58
C ILE A 361 -4.48 -20.86 -27.16
N LEU A 362 -4.63 -22.18 -26.99
CA LEU A 362 -4.86 -22.82 -25.69
C LEU A 362 -3.61 -23.45 -25.07
N ASP A 363 -2.52 -23.60 -25.81
CA ASP A 363 -1.24 -24.08 -25.29
C ASP A 363 -0.14 -23.00 -25.40
N ALA A 364 0.44 -22.60 -24.27
CA ALA A 364 1.55 -21.65 -24.23
C ALA A 364 2.88 -22.22 -24.75
N ASN A 365 2.98 -23.54 -24.97
CA ASN A 365 4.19 -24.20 -25.45
C ASN A 365 4.21 -24.50 -26.95
N SER A 366 3.07 -24.40 -27.65
CA SER A 366 2.97 -24.65 -29.09
C SER A 366 3.80 -23.67 -29.94
N SER A 367 4.43 -24.13 -31.02
CA SER A 367 5.10 -23.25 -31.98
C SER A 367 4.11 -22.52 -32.89
N VAL A 368 4.45 -21.30 -33.31
CA VAL A 368 3.71 -20.53 -34.30
C VAL A 368 3.93 -21.02 -35.73
N ASP A 369 5.00 -21.80 -35.99
CA ASP A 369 5.44 -22.21 -37.33
C ASP A 369 4.34 -22.88 -38.16
N CYS A 370 3.43 -23.62 -37.52
CA CYS A 370 2.32 -24.29 -38.20
C CYS A 370 1.25 -23.33 -38.76
N LEU A 371 1.29 -22.05 -38.36
CA LEU A 371 0.34 -21.00 -38.75
C LEU A 371 0.97 -19.91 -39.61
N ILE A 372 2.29 -19.69 -39.55
CA ILE A 372 2.97 -18.58 -40.26
C ILE A 372 2.70 -18.62 -41.76
N ASP A 373 2.84 -19.79 -42.39
CA ASP A 373 2.68 -19.93 -43.84
C ASP A 373 1.20 -20.01 -44.28
N ARG A 374 0.27 -20.12 -43.33
CA ARG A 374 -1.16 -20.33 -43.61
C ARG A 374 -1.98 -19.05 -43.51
N PHE A 375 -1.49 -18.06 -42.78
CA PHE A 375 -2.26 -16.85 -42.43
C PHE A 375 -1.42 -15.58 -42.62
N PRO A 376 -2.06 -14.46 -42.98
CA PRO A 376 -1.37 -13.19 -43.02
C PRO A 376 -0.95 -12.76 -41.60
N TYR A 377 0.10 -11.94 -41.52
CA TYR A 377 0.68 -11.47 -40.26
C TYR A 377 -0.35 -10.84 -39.31
N SER A 378 -1.30 -10.06 -39.83
CA SER A 378 -2.38 -9.45 -39.03
C SER A 378 -3.27 -10.48 -38.33
N THR A 379 -3.57 -11.60 -38.99
CA THR A 379 -4.35 -12.69 -38.40
C THR A 379 -3.52 -13.46 -37.38
N ILE A 380 -2.22 -13.66 -37.62
CA ILE A 380 -1.31 -14.28 -36.64
C ILE A 380 -1.22 -13.42 -35.38
N GLN A 381 -1.19 -12.09 -35.53
CA GLN A 381 -1.20 -11.16 -34.39
C GLN A 381 -2.46 -11.31 -33.54
N LEU A 382 -3.63 -11.48 -34.16
CA LEU A 382 -4.88 -11.79 -33.46
C LEU A 382 -4.77 -13.11 -32.67
N PHE A 383 -4.17 -14.15 -33.26
CA PHE A 383 -3.95 -15.43 -32.58
C PHE A 383 -3.01 -15.29 -31.39
N LEU A 384 -1.95 -14.48 -31.51
CA LEU A 384 -1.04 -14.19 -30.40
C LEU A 384 -1.72 -13.43 -29.26
N ILE A 385 -2.62 -12.49 -29.57
CA ILE A 385 -3.42 -11.79 -28.55
C ILE A 385 -4.35 -12.78 -27.84
N MET A 386 -5.09 -13.61 -28.59
CA MET A 386 -5.94 -14.66 -28.02
C MET A 386 -5.13 -15.62 -27.14
N ARG A 387 -3.95 -16.04 -27.61
CA ARG A 387 -3.03 -16.90 -26.87
C ARG A 387 -2.58 -16.28 -25.55
N GLY A 388 -2.22 -15.00 -25.56
CA GLY A 388 -1.83 -14.25 -24.37
C GLY A 388 -2.97 -14.14 -23.35
N LEU A 389 -4.19 -13.89 -23.84
CA LEU A 389 -5.39 -13.81 -23.00
C LEU A 389 -5.75 -15.15 -22.35
N LEU A 390 -5.72 -16.24 -23.14
CA LEU A 390 -6.17 -17.56 -22.71
C LEU A 390 -5.04 -18.38 -22.07
N SER A 391 -4.11 -18.91 -22.87
CA SER A 391 -3.06 -19.82 -22.41
C SER A 391 -1.97 -19.17 -21.55
N SER A 392 -1.69 -17.88 -21.75
CA SER A 392 -0.77 -17.11 -20.87
C SER A 392 -1.49 -16.43 -19.71
N GLU A 393 -2.77 -16.77 -19.50
CA GLU A 393 -3.56 -16.47 -18.31
C GLU A 393 -3.77 -14.97 -18.00
N VAL A 394 -3.56 -14.07 -18.95
CA VAL A 394 -3.81 -12.64 -18.74
C VAL A 394 -5.27 -12.40 -18.36
N LEU A 395 -6.21 -13.13 -18.98
CA LEU A 395 -7.63 -13.05 -18.67
C LEU A 395 -7.92 -13.57 -17.25
N PHE A 396 -7.31 -14.66 -16.81
CA PHE A 396 -7.46 -15.18 -15.45
C PHE A 396 -6.98 -14.16 -14.41
N VAL A 397 -5.78 -13.59 -14.62
CA VAL A 397 -5.21 -12.59 -13.74
C VAL A 397 -6.14 -11.36 -13.61
N ALA A 398 -6.77 -10.95 -14.70
CA ALA A 398 -7.73 -9.84 -14.68
C ALA A 398 -9.04 -10.21 -13.99
N LEU A 399 -9.66 -11.34 -14.34
CA LEU A 399 -10.94 -11.81 -13.77
C LEU A 399 -10.83 -12.24 -12.30
N LYS A 400 -9.63 -12.53 -11.80
CA LYS A 400 -9.41 -12.79 -10.38
C LYS A 400 -9.47 -11.51 -9.52
N LYS A 401 -9.17 -10.35 -10.12
CA LYS A 401 -9.09 -9.08 -9.39
C LYS A 401 -10.47 -8.53 -9.06
N ARG A 402 -10.57 -7.84 -7.92
CA ARG A 402 -11.79 -7.19 -7.45
C ARG A 402 -11.76 -5.71 -7.80
N TYR A 403 -12.79 -5.26 -8.53
CA TYR A 403 -12.99 -3.85 -8.86
C TYR A 403 -13.10 -3.00 -7.57
N ARG A 404 -12.55 -1.79 -7.61
CA ARG A 404 -12.40 -0.84 -6.48
C ARG A 404 -11.53 -1.32 -5.32
N VAL A 405 -11.02 -2.54 -5.31
CA VAL A 405 -10.12 -3.06 -4.27
C VAL A 405 -8.73 -3.32 -4.81
N ASN A 406 -8.62 -3.98 -5.96
CA ASN A 406 -7.34 -4.27 -6.60
C ASN A 406 -7.06 -3.36 -7.80
N PHE A 407 -8.11 -2.80 -8.41
CA PHE A 407 -8.00 -1.93 -9.58
C PHE A 407 -9.23 -1.03 -9.76
N GLY A 408 -9.06 0.04 -10.52
CA GLY A 408 -10.12 0.95 -10.92
C GLY A 408 -9.56 2.16 -11.66
N VAL A 409 -10.43 3.05 -12.12
CA VAL A 409 -10.03 4.37 -12.62
C VAL A 409 -9.94 5.33 -11.44
N ASN A 410 -8.86 6.13 -11.39
CA ASN A 410 -8.73 7.13 -10.32
C ASN A 410 -9.71 8.27 -10.56
N GLN A 411 -10.63 8.49 -9.63
CA GLN A 411 -11.65 9.53 -9.72
C GLN A 411 -11.14 10.91 -9.26
N ASN A 412 -9.93 10.99 -8.70
CA ASN A 412 -9.36 12.25 -8.24
C ASN A 412 -9.12 13.19 -9.44
N PRO A 413 -9.76 14.38 -9.49
CA PRO A 413 -9.66 15.30 -10.63
C PRO A 413 -8.23 15.81 -10.89
N LYS A 414 -7.33 15.69 -9.92
CA LYS A 414 -5.90 16.03 -10.09
C LYS A 414 -5.14 14.99 -10.92
N PHE A 415 -5.71 13.81 -11.11
CA PHE A 415 -5.14 12.72 -11.89
C PHE A 415 -5.87 12.61 -13.23
N ASN A 416 -5.20 13.05 -14.29
CA ASN A 416 -5.78 13.09 -15.64
C ASN A 416 -5.81 11.74 -16.36
N ARG A 417 -5.65 10.61 -15.66
CA ARG A 417 -5.59 9.29 -16.28
C ARG A 417 -6.92 8.57 -16.20
N LEU A 418 -7.40 8.12 -17.36
CA LEU A 418 -8.68 7.43 -17.49
C LEU A 418 -8.54 5.92 -17.71
N MET A 419 -7.32 5.39 -17.87
CA MET A 419 -7.02 3.96 -17.75
C MET A 419 -7.01 3.46 -16.29
N ALA A 420 -7.29 2.17 -16.11
CA ALA A 420 -7.26 1.52 -14.81
C ALA A 420 -5.85 1.48 -14.22
N VAL A 421 -5.77 1.77 -12.91
CA VAL A 421 -4.56 1.70 -12.09
C VAL A 421 -4.73 0.68 -10.97
N PRO A 422 -3.63 0.15 -10.41
CA PRO A 422 -3.69 -0.69 -9.22
C PRO A 422 -4.24 0.09 -8.03
N PHE A 423 -5.01 -0.58 -7.17
CA PHE A 423 -5.49 -0.01 -5.92
C PHE A 423 -4.74 -0.67 -4.76
N ARG A 424 -4.33 0.13 -3.77
CA ARG A 424 -3.63 -0.36 -2.56
C ARG A 424 -4.60 -0.97 -1.56
N ALA A 425 -5.82 -0.44 -1.56
CA ALA A 425 -6.98 -0.99 -0.88
C ALA A 425 -8.23 -0.42 -1.53
N LYS A 426 -9.37 -0.66 -0.88
CA LYS A 426 -10.64 -0.13 -1.32
C LYS A 426 -10.59 1.38 -1.61
N ASP A 427 -10.96 1.77 -2.83
CA ASP A 427 -11.06 3.15 -3.32
C ASP A 427 -9.77 3.99 -3.21
N VAL A 428 -8.65 3.37 -2.85
CA VAL A 428 -7.36 4.03 -2.73
C VAL A 428 -6.48 3.59 -3.89
N ALA A 429 -6.53 4.39 -4.96
CA ALA A 429 -5.68 4.23 -6.12
C ALA A 429 -4.19 4.38 -5.76
N ALA A 430 -3.35 3.56 -6.36
CA ALA A 430 -1.90 3.74 -6.32
C ALA A 430 -1.52 4.83 -7.34
N GLU A 431 -1.61 6.10 -6.94
CA GLU A 431 -1.52 7.30 -7.77
C GLU A 431 -0.31 7.36 -8.74
N ASN A 432 0.80 6.70 -8.40
CA ASN A 432 2.03 6.69 -9.20
C ASN A 432 2.39 5.30 -9.78
N ILE A 433 1.44 4.35 -9.78
CA ILE A 433 1.66 2.98 -10.23
C ILE A 433 0.73 2.66 -11.40
N GLU A 434 1.26 1.94 -12.38
CA GLU A 434 0.52 1.42 -13.53
C GLU A 434 0.64 -0.10 -13.58
N PHE A 435 -0.28 -0.76 -14.28
CA PHE A 435 -0.11 -2.16 -14.61
C PHE A 435 1.04 -2.32 -15.63
N GLY A 436 2.06 -3.11 -15.27
CA GLY A 436 3.25 -3.27 -16.10
C GLY A 436 2.98 -3.97 -17.44
N HIS A 437 1.97 -4.84 -17.50
CA HIS A 437 1.55 -5.57 -18.70
C HIS A 437 0.40 -4.82 -19.42
N PRO A 438 0.53 -4.48 -20.71
CA PRO A 438 -0.45 -3.66 -21.42
C PRO A 438 -1.83 -4.33 -21.49
N ASP A 439 -1.88 -5.63 -21.79
CA ASP A 439 -3.18 -6.32 -21.92
C ASP A 439 -3.92 -6.42 -20.59
N VAL A 440 -3.20 -6.57 -19.45
CA VAL A 440 -3.82 -6.48 -18.11
C VAL A 440 -4.39 -5.08 -17.90
N ALA A 441 -3.65 -4.02 -18.26
CA ALA A 441 -4.14 -2.64 -18.14
C ALA A 441 -5.40 -2.42 -18.99
N ILE A 442 -5.44 -2.91 -20.22
CA ILE A 442 -6.58 -2.77 -21.14
C ILE A 442 -7.79 -3.54 -20.62
N VAL A 443 -7.64 -4.82 -20.25
CA VAL A 443 -8.74 -5.65 -19.72
C VAL A 443 -9.31 -5.02 -18.44
N LEU A 444 -8.46 -4.60 -17.51
CA LEU A 444 -8.90 -3.98 -16.26
C LEU A 444 -9.51 -2.59 -16.47
N THR A 445 -9.05 -1.84 -17.47
CA THR A 445 -9.71 -0.59 -17.89
C THR A 445 -11.13 -0.90 -18.37
N GLN A 446 -11.26 -1.84 -19.29
CA GLN A 446 -12.55 -2.26 -19.82
C GLN A 446 -13.53 -2.70 -18.72
N LEU A 447 -13.08 -3.58 -17.82
CA LEU A 447 -13.86 -4.03 -16.66
C LEU A 447 -14.23 -2.88 -15.71
N SER A 448 -13.34 -1.90 -15.51
CA SER A 448 -13.63 -0.75 -14.64
C SER A 448 -14.79 0.08 -15.17
N TYR A 449 -14.83 0.34 -16.49
CA TYR A 449 -15.94 1.08 -17.10
C TYR A 449 -17.21 0.24 -17.21
N TYR A 450 -17.11 -1.06 -17.43
CA TYR A 450 -18.27 -1.96 -17.38
C TYR A 450 -18.92 -1.98 -15.98
N CYS A 451 -18.13 -1.93 -14.91
CA CYS A 451 -18.66 -1.86 -13.55
C CYS A 451 -19.17 -0.44 -13.19
N ASN A 452 -18.46 0.61 -13.59
CA ASN A 452 -18.78 1.99 -13.19
C ASN A 452 -19.88 2.63 -14.05
N GLY A 453 -19.95 2.26 -15.33
CA GLY A 453 -20.67 3.01 -16.36
C GLY A 453 -19.97 4.33 -16.72
N LEU A 454 -20.51 5.00 -17.73
CA LEU A 454 -20.06 6.32 -18.17
C LEU A 454 -20.72 7.44 -17.36
N SER A 455 -19.96 8.50 -17.08
CA SER A 455 -20.51 9.75 -16.53
C SER A 455 -21.36 10.48 -17.57
N ASP A 456 -22.21 11.40 -17.14
CA ASP A 456 -23.04 12.20 -18.03
C ASP A 456 -22.19 13.03 -19.02
N SER A 457 -21.01 13.50 -18.59
CA SER A 457 -20.07 14.19 -19.47
C SER A 457 -19.45 13.28 -20.52
N GLN A 458 -19.11 12.04 -20.16
CA GLN A 458 -18.58 11.03 -21.10
C GLN A 458 -19.66 10.57 -22.08
N MET A 459 -20.91 10.44 -21.61
CA MET A 459 -22.06 10.15 -22.48
C MET A 459 -22.25 11.27 -23.51
N LEU A 460 -22.23 12.54 -23.09
CA LEU A 460 -22.30 13.67 -24.02
C LEU A 460 -21.19 13.61 -25.07
N GLN A 461 -19.95 13.33 -24.67
CA GLN A 461 -18.83 13.19 -25.61
C GLN A 461 -19.09 12.10 -26.67
N CYS A 462 -19.63 10.94 -26.27
CA CYS A 462 -19.99 9.89 -27.21
C CYS A 462 -21.04 10.35 -28.22
N PHE A 463 -22.11 11.01 -27.75
CA PHE A 463 -23.19 11.46 -28.62
C PHE A 463 -22.78 12.62 -29.53
N ASP A 464 -21.97 13.56 -29.03
CA ASP A 464 -21.44 14.67 -29.82
C ASP A 464 -20.59 14.14 -30.96
N ARG A 465 -19.64 13.22 -30.67
CA ARG A 465 -18.83 12.55 -31.69
C ARG A 465 -19.67 11.74 -32.65
N LEU A 466 -20.62 10.95 -32.15
CA LEU A 466 -21.53 10.17 -32.98
C LEU A 466 -22.27 11.06 -33.98
N SER A 467 -22.68 12.26 -33.58
CA SER A 467 -23.39 13.20 -34.45
C SER A 467 -22.49 13.96 -35.44
N GLN A 468 -21.24 14.21 -35.10
CA GLN A 468 -20.33 15.10 -35.86
C GLN A 468 -19.34 14.33 -36.74
N ASP A 469 -18.84 13.19 -36.26
CA ASP A 469 -17.67 12.52 -36.83
C ASP A 469 -18.00 11.19 -37.52
N GLU A 470 -19.11 10.53 -37.17
CA GLU A 470 -19.45 9.22 -37.73
C GLU A 470 -20.23 9.34 -39.05
N SER A 471 -19.88 8.49 -40.01
CA SER A 471 -20.51 8.48 -41.33
C SER A 471 -21.94 7.93 -41.32
N ASP A 472 -22.22 6.95 -40.46
CA ASP A 472 -23.56 6.40 -40.23
C ASP A 472 -23.90 6.34 -38.73
N PRO A 473 -24.28 7.48 -38.13
CA PRO A 473 -24.65 7.57 -36.73
C PRO A 473 -25.86 6.68 -36.38
N LYS A 474 -26.75 6.47 -37.36
CA LYS A 474 -27.98 5.71 -37.18
C LYS A 474 -27.66 4.23 -36.97
N MET A 475 -26.82 3.65 -37.82
CA MET A 475 -26.44 2.24 -37.71
C MET A 475 -25.76 1.93 -36.36
N ILE A 476 -24.82 2.77 -35.92
CA ILE A 476 -24.12 2.60 -34.65
C ILE A 476 -25.10 2.70 -33.47
N TYR A 477 -26.02 3.68 -33.51
CA TYR A 477 -27.02 3.85 -32.46
C TYR A 477 -28.00 2.67 -32.39
N GLU A 478 -28.44 2.15 -33.54
CA GLU A 478 -29.29 0.96 -33.61
C GLU A 478 -28.56 -0.29 -33.09
N GLU A 479 -27.24 -0.41 -33.33
CA GLU A 479 -26.41 -1.47 -32.76
C GLU A 479 -26.35 -1.37 -31.22
N TRP A 480 -26.18 -0.16 -30.66
CA TRP A 480 -26.21 0.05 -29.21
C TRP A 480 -27.53 -0.42 -28.59
N LEU A 481 -28.66 -0.05 -29.22
CA LEU A 481 -29.99 -0.45 -28.77
C LEU A 481 -30.27 -1.95 -28.94
N SER A 482 -29.59 -2.64 -29.86
CA SER A 482 -29.80 -4.08 -30.09
C SER A 482 -29.49 -4.97 -28.88
N LEU A 483 -28.69 -4.46 -27.93
CA LEU A 483 -28.37 -5.14 -26.67
C LEU A 483 -29.32 -4.80 -25.52
N GLU A 484 -30.19 -3.80 -25.68
CA GLU A 484 -31.16 -3.41 -24.66
C GLU A 484 -32.45 -4.24 -24.77
N ASP A 485 -33.12 -4.41 -23.62
CA ASP A 485 -34.42 -5.08 -23.56
C ASP A 485 -35.54 -4.08 -23.92
N ASP A 486 -36.52 -4.51 -24.72
CA ASP A 486 -37.64 -3.67 -25.16
C ASP A 486 -38.52 -3.26 -23.96
N ASN A 487 -38.29 -2.05 -23.44
CA ASN A 487 -38.97 -1.51 -22.26
C ASN A 487 -39.58 -0.12 -22.54
N ASP A 488 -40.55 0.33 -21.72
CA ASP A 488 -41.22 1.63 -21.87
C ASP A 488 -40.25 2.81 -21.92
N ARG A 489 -39.11 2.72 -21.21
CA ARG A 489 -38.02 3.72 -21.20
C ARG A 489 -37.37 3.94 -22.57
N ILE A 490 -37.44 2.95 -23.47
CA ILE A 490 -36.80 2.98 -24.79
C ILE A 490 -37.73 3.56 -25.85
N SER A 491 -39.05 3.55 -25.62
CA SER A 491 -40.06 3.97 -26.60
C SER A 491 -39.80 5.36 -27.19
N SER A 492 -39.35 6.32 -26.37
CA SER A 492 -39.03 7.70 -26.75
C SER A 492 -37.64 7.90 -27.35
N ILE A 493 -36.77 6.87 -27.31
CA ILE A 493 -35.38 6.91 -27.79
C ILE A 493 -35.09 5.80 -28.82
N LYS A 494 -36.09 5.08 -29.33
CA LYS A 494 -35.92 3.94 -30.26
C LYS A 494 -35.18 4.31 -31.56
N GLN A 495 -35.24 5.57 -31.97
CA GLN A 495 -34.65 6.01 -33.23
C GLN A 495 -33.67 7.15 -32.97
N TRP A 496 -32.54 7.13 -33.67
CA TRP A 496 -31.54 8.20 -33.63
C TRP A 496 -32.16 9.59 -33.85
N LYS A 497 -33.11 9.70 -34.79
CA LYS A 497 -33.82 10.97 -35.11
C LYS A 497 -34.63 11.55 -33.95
N THR A 498 -35.03 10.73 -32.98
CA THR A 498 -35.84 11.14 -31.83
C THR A 498 -34.99 11.57 -30.62
N VAL A 499 -33.68 11.36 -30.69
CA VAL A 499 -32.75 11.74 -29.62
C VAL A 499 -32.50 13.24 -29.65
N ASN A 500 -32.89 13.93 -28.59
CA ASN A 500 -32.65 15.36 -28.40
C ASN A 500 -31.78 15.61 -27.16
N LEU A 501 -30.48 15.80 -27.36
CA LEU A 501 -29.52 16.06 -26.27
C LEU A 501 -29.76 17.38 -25.51
N LYS A 502 -30.54 18.31 -26.10
CA LYS A 502 -30.93 19.57 -25.45
C LYS A 502 -32.10 19.39 -24.49
N ASP A 503 -32.89 18.33 -24.67
CA ASP A 503 -33.94 17.97 -23.73
C ASP A 503 -33.30 17.35 -22.47
N TYR A 504 -33.25 18.16 -21.40
CA TYR A 504 -32.68 17.74 -20.12
C TYR A 504 -33.39 16.52 -19.54
N GLN A 505 -34.71 16.42 -19.70
CA GLN A 505 -35.51 15.35 -19.12
C GLN A 505 -35.29 14.03 -19.88
N GLN A 506 -35.38 14.06 -21.22
CA GLN A 506 -35.07 12.88 -22.04
C GLN A 506 -33.64 12.41 -21.78
N ARG A 507 -32.67 13.33 -21.69
CA ARG A 507 -31.26 13.02 -21.45
C ARG A 507 -31.02 12.36 -20.08
N THR A 508 -31.47 12.99 -19.00
CA THR A 508 -31.13 12.58 -17.62
C THR A 508 -32.00 11.48 -17.07
N GLN A 509 -33.24 11.33 -17.53
CA GLN A 509 -34.18 10.34 -17.00
C GLN A 509 -34.36 9.11 -17.89
N GLN A 510 -34.06 9.21 -19.20
CA GLN A 510 -34.30 8.13 -20.16
C GLN A 510 -33.01 7.69 -20.86
N LEU A 511 -32.38 8.56 -21.64
CA LEU A 511 -31.26 8.22 -22.52
C LEU A 511 -30.01 7.75 -21.75
N PHE A 512 -29.50 8.59 -20.84
CA PHE A 512 -28.26 8.27 -20.12
C PHE A 512 -28.41 7.12 -19.14
N PRO A 513 -29.49 7.05 -18.31
CA PRO A 513 -29.69 5.89 -17.44
C PRO A 513 -29.79 4.56 -18.19
N THR A 514 -30.36 4.56 -19.40
CA THR A 514 -30.49 3.35 -20.23
C THR A 514 -29.12 2.91 -20.79
N LEU A 515 -28.37 3.85 -21.35
CA LEU A 515 -27.19 3.52 -22.17
C LEU A 515 -25.85 3.56 -21.43
N ARG A 516 -25.77 4.14 -20.22
CA ARG A 516 -24.47 4.36 -19.55
C ARG A 516 -23.71 3.09 -19.17
N TYR A 517 -24.43 1.97 -19.00
CA TYR A 517 -23.85 0.66 -18.68
C TYR A 517 -23.80 -0.27 -19.91
N ASN A 518 -24.29 0.19 -21.06
CA ASN A 518 -24.28 -0.58 -22.29
C ASN A 518 -22.84 -0.83 -22.76
N MET A 519 -22.46 -2.09 -22.91
CA MET A 519 -21.10 -2.48 -23.26
C MET A 519 -20.63 -1.87 -24.59
N LEU A 520 -21.50 -1.69 -25.59
CA LEU A 520 -21.12 -1.13 -26.88
C LEU A 520 -20.86 0.38 -26.80
N VAL A 521 -21.66 1.11 -26.02
CA VAL A 521 -21.43 2.55 -25.78
C VAL A 521 -20.12 2.76 -25.02
N ILE A 522 -19.85 1.91 -24.02
CA ILE A 522 -18.58 1.92 -23.28
C ILE A 522 -17.40 1.56 -24.21
N ASN A 523 -17.55 0.54 -25.06
CA ASN A 523 -16.54 0.18 -26.06
C ASN A 523 -16.26 1.36 -26.99
N TYR A 524 -17.30 2.03 -27.48
CA TYR A 524 -17.18 3.21 -28.32
C TYR A 524 -16.40 4.32 -27.59
N PHE A 525 -16.77 4.64 -26.35
CA PHE A 525 -16.04 5.62 -25.54
C PHE A 525 -14.54 5.29 -25.43
N LEU A 526 -14.23 4.05 -25.05
CA LEU A 526 -12.85 3.63 -24.84
C LEU A 526 -12.04 3.58 -26.15
N ASN A 527 -12.67 3.15 -27.25
CA ASN A 527 -12.03 3.02 -28.56
C ASN A 527 -11.67 4.37 -29.20
N HIS A 528 -12.42 5.42 -28.89
CA HIS A 528 -12.24 6.73 -29.53
C HIS A 528 -11.55 7.76 -28.63
N PHE A 529 -11.81 7.74 -27.31
CA PHE A 529 -11.30 8.76 -26.40
C PHE A 529 -10.13 8.28 -25.56
N ILE A 530 -10.15 7.03 -25.08
CA ILE A 530 -9.19 6.57 -24.06
C ILE A 530 -8.02 5.80 -24.66
N PHE A 531 -8.26 4.63 -25.27
CA PHE A 531 -7.18 3.75 -25.73
C PHE A 531 -6.27 4.40 -26.78
N PRO A 532 -6.76 5.16 -27.78
CA PRO A 532 -5.88 5.83 -28.73
C PRO A 532 -4.90 6.81 -28.09
N GLN A 533 -5.25 7.39 -26.94
CA GLN A 533 -4.46 8.39 -26.23
C GLN A 533 -3.59 7.77 -25.13
N GLU A 534 -4.15 6.85 -24.34
CA GLU A 534 -3.53 6.35 -23.11
C GLU A 534 -3.00 4.92 -23.18
N ALA A 535 -3.49 4.06 -24.09
CA ALA A 535 -2.98 2.70 -24.26
C ALA A 535 -1.65 2.72 -25.02
N LYS A 536 -0.62 3.25 -24.34
CA LYS A 536 0.73 3.43 -24.86
C LYS A 536 1.71 2.51 -24.15
N GLN A 537 2.77 2.20 -24.85
CA GLN A 537 3.95 1.53 -24.31
C GLN A 537 5.19 2.39 -24.50
N PHE A 538 6.24 2.03 -23.77
CA PHE A 538 7.55 2.66 -23.90
C PHE A 538 8.55 1.63 -24.43
N PRO A 539 9.48 2.03 -25.31
CA PRO A 539 10.41 1.10 -25.95
C PRO A 539 11.38 0.46 -24.94
N HIS A 540 11.68 1.16 -23.85
CA HIS A 540 12.56 0.64 -22.80
C HIS A 540 12.00 0.96 -21.41
N LYS A 541 12.35 0.13 -20.43
CA LYS A 541 12.04 0.34 -19.01
C LYS A 541 13.32 0.14 -18.20
N LEU A 542 13.66 1.11 -17.35
CA LEU A 542 14.61 0.85 -16.26
C LEU A 542 13.82 0.36 -15.06
N VAL A 543 14.33 -0.65 -14.40
CA VAL A 543 13.61 -1.37 -13.36
C VAL A 543 14.53 -1.54 -12.17
N SER A 544 13.99 -1.29 -10.98
CA SER A 544 14.63 -1.63 -9.71
C SER A 544 13.60 -2.28 -8.79
N SER A 545 14.06 -3.08 -7.84
CA SER A 545 13.21 -3.83 -6.91
C SER A 545 13.73 -3.72 -5.48
N ALA A 546 12.93 -4.21 -4.53
CA ALA A 546 13.33 -4.35 -3.13
C ALA A 546 14.69 -5.04 -2.94
N TRP A 547 15.06 -5.95 -3.85
CA TRP A 547 16.32 -6.71 -3.76
C TRP A 547 17.57 -5.83 -3.94
N ASP A 548 17.46 -4.76 -4.73
CA ASP A 548 18.56 -3.81 -4.97
C ASP A 548 18.98 -3.08 -3.69
N LEU A 549 18.07 -2.93 -2.73
CA LEU A 549 18.36 -2.38 -1.40
C LEU A 549 19.37 -3.24 -0.64
N SER A 550 19.40 -4.55 -0.90
CA SER A 550 20.17 -5.55 -0.14
C SER A 550 21.45 -6.02 -0.83
N SER A 551 21.92 -5.29 -1.85
CA SER A 551 23.07 -5.65 -2.68
C SER A 551 24.31 -6.04 -1.86
N SER A 552 24.98 -7.12 -2.28
CA SER A 552 26.25 -7.61 -1.75
C SER A 552 27.43 -6.65 -1.90
N SER A 553 27.28 -5.57 -2.69
CA SER A 553 28.30 -4.53 -2.88
C SER A 553 28.47 -3.58 -1.69
N ARG A 554 27.64 -3.72 -0.64
CA ARG A 554 27.68 -2.88 0.57
C ARG A 554 28.72 -3.39 1.56
N THR A 555 29.41 -2.47 2.21
CA THR A 555 30.42 -2.79 3.24
C THR A 555 29.83 -2.91 4.64
N LYS A 556 28.73 -2.20 4.91
CA LYS A 556 28.04 -2.20 6.20
C LYS A 556 26.86 -3.17 6.15
N ILE A 557 26.63 -3.86 7.26
CA ILE A 557 25.50 -4.78 7.47
C ILE A 557 24.19 -4.00 7.43
N ILE A 558 23.15 -4.58 6.86
CA ILE A 558 21.78 -4.10 6.98
C ILE A 558 21.12 -4.85 8.14
N THR A 559 20.48 -4.10 9.03
CA THR A 559 19.62 -4.68 10.05
C THR A 559 18.19 -4.15 9.94
N GLY A 560 17.22 -4.91 10.39
CA GLY A 560 15.83 -4.45 10.37
C GLY A 560 14.93 -5.26 11.28
N PHE A 561 13.70 -4.79 11.44
CA PHE A 561 12.69 -5.55 12.15
C PHE A 561 11.31 -5.46 11.50
N SER A 562 10.51 -6.48 11.73
CA SER A 562 9.12 -6.61 11.29
C SER A 562 8.21 -7.05 12.43
N GLY A 563 6.90 -6.86 12.28
CA GLY A 563 5.89 -7.38 13.21
C GLY A 563 5.76 -8.91 13.19
N THR A 564 6.05 -9.55 12.07
CA THR A 564 5.95 -11.00 11.87
C THR A 564 7.19 -11.56 11.16
N ASN A 565 7.37 -12.88 11.18
CA ASN A 565 8.39 -13.58 10.39
C ASN A 565 7.79 -14.34 9.18
N ASP A 566 6.51 -14.14 8.85
CA ASP A 566 5.79 -14.91 7.84
C ASP A 566 6.41 -14.76 6.43
N THR A 567 7.12 -13.66 6.17
CA THR A 567 7.81 -13.39 4.89
C THR A 567 9.25 -13.88 4.85
N GLN A 568 9.74 -14.62 5.86
CA GLN A 568 11.15 -15.03 5.96
C GLN A 568 11.67 -15.76 4.72
N LEU A 569 10.83 -16.59 4.08
CA LEU A 569 11.18 -17.36 2.88
C LEU A 569 11.23 -16.51 1.60
N LEU A 570 10.68 -15.30 1.67
CA LEU A 570 10.57 -14.36 0.56
C LEU A 570 11.60 -13.22 0.64
N LEU A 571 12.41 -13.20 1.69
CA LEU A 571 13.46 -12.20 1.87
C LEU A 571 14.53 -12.33 0.75
N PRO A 572 15.20 -11.22 0.39
CA PRO A 572 16.34 -11.28 -0.50
C PRO A 572 17.41 -12.25 0.00
N VAL A 573 18.07 -12.96 -0.91
CA VAL A 573 19.06 -14.03 -0.60
C VAL A 573 20.15 -13.58 0.39
N HIS A 574 20.51 -12.30 0.40
CA HIS A 574 21.55 -11.75 1.27
C HIS A 574 21.05 -11.35 2.67
N ILE A 575 19.75 -11.47 2.95
CA ILE A 575 19.10 -11.13 4.22
C ILE A 575 18.60 -12.41 4.89
N ARG A 576 18.85 -12.54 6.19
CA ARG A 576 18.42 -13.69 6.99
C ARG A 576 17.51 -13.25 8.13
N GLN A 577 16.46 -14.01 8.38
CA GLN A 577 15.71 -13.92 9.63
C GLN A 577 16.57 -14.47 10.76
N CYS A 578 16.84 -13.68 11.79
CA CYS A 578 17.71 -14.04 12.92
C CYS A 578 17.06 -13.62 14.24
N ASP A 579 15.96 -14.31 14.59
CA ASP A 579 15.19 -14.03 15.80
C ASP A 579 15.91 -14.54 17.06
N LEU A 580 15.79 -13.78 18.14
CA LEU A 580 16.24 -14.21 19.47
C LEU A 580 15.36 -15.36 19.98
N PRO A 581 15.92 -16.39 20.66
CA PRO A 581 15.16 -17.51 21.22
C PRO A 581 13.97 -17.08 22.10
N GLU A 582 14.14 -16.00 22.85
CA GLU A 582 13.13 -15.42 23.74
C GLU A 582 11.89 -14.93 22.96
N LEU A 583 12.10 -14.48 21.72
CA LEU A 583 11.06 -13.94 20.85
C LEU A 583 10.40 -15.00 19.95
N GLN A 584 10.90 -16.23 19.89
CA GLN A 584 10.27 -17.30 19.09
C GLN A 584 8.88 -17.71 19.60
N LYS A 585 8.62 -17.52 20.89
CA LYS A 585 7.34 -17.83 21.54
C LYS A 585 6.21 -16.92 21.05
N THR A 586 6.58 -15.77 20.50
CA THR A 586 5.70 -14.65 20.22
C THR A 586 4.65 -14.99 19.17
N ASP A 587 5.03 -15.71 18.12
CA ASP A 587 4.10 -16.18 17.09
C ASP A 587 3.03 -17.11 17.65
N ALA A 588 3.44 -18.04 18.53
CA ALA A 588 2.53 -18.97 19.16
C ALA A 588 1.54 -18.23 20.07
N ILE A 589 1.98 -17.20 20.79
CA ILE A 589 1.10 -16.37 21.63
C ILE A 589 0.10 -15.61 20.76
N VAL A 590 0.54 -15.00 19.67
CA VAL A 590 -0.34 -14.25 18.76
C VAL A 590 -1.39 -15.17 18.15
N LEU A 591 -0.98 -16.34 17.65
CA LEU A 591 -1.90 -17.34 17.11
C LEU A 591 -2.85 -17.86 18.18
N ASN A 592 -2.35 -18.16 19.38
CA ASN A 592 -3.18 -18.59 20.50
C ASN A 592 -4.21 -17.52 20.86
N ASN A 593 -3.85 -16.23 20.89
CA ASN A 593 -4.78 -15.15 21.17
C ASN A 593 -5.86 -14.99 20.09
N LEU A 594 -5.50 -15.21 18.81
CA LEU A 594 -6.47 -15.23 17.71
C LEU A 594 -7.45 -16.41 17.83
N LEU A 595 -6.93 -17.60 18.15
CA LEU A 595 -7.70 -18.84 18.24
C LEU A 595 -8.47 -19.02 19.56
N GLN A 596 -8.03 -18.38 20.64
CA GLN A 596 -8.71 -18.37 21.95
C GLN A 596 -9.97 -17.51 21.97
N SER A 597 -10.21 -16.67 20.94
CA SER A 597 -11.52 -16.07 20.76
C SER A 597 -12.54 -17.19 20.59
N ASN A 598 -13.40 -17.36 21.59
CA ASN A 598 -14.34 -18.47 21.68
C ASN A 598 -15.06 -18.70 20.35
N LYS A 599 -15.20 -19.98 19.95
CA LYS A 599 -15.81 -20.49 18.70
C LYS A 599 -17.23 -19.98 18.38
N GLU A 600 -17.78 -19.06 19.17
CA GLU A 600 -19.14 -18.51 19.06
C GLU A 600 -19.24 -17.21 18.24
N HIS A 601 -18.11 -16.59 17.83
CA HIS A 601 -18.11 -15.24 17.22
C HIS A 601 -17.59 -15.19 15.77
N TYR A 602 -17.62 -16.32 15.05
CA TYR A 602 -17.44 -16.31 13.59
C TYR A 602 -18.81 -16.28 12.92
N GLN A 603 -19.05 -15.28 12.07
CA GLN A 603 -20.28 -15.17 11.32
C GLN A 603 -20.01 -15.24 9.82
N TYR A 604 -20.52 -16.30 9.19
CA TYR A 604 -20.55 -16.39 7.73
C TYR A 604 -21.68 -15.52 7.17
N LEU A 605 -21.34 -14.63 6.24
CA LEU A 605 -22.30 -13.80 5.53
C LEU A 605 -22.44 -14.26 4.08
N PRO A 606 -23.67 -14.27 3.52
CA PRO A 606 -23.88 -14.54 2.10
C PRO A 606 -23.06 -13.61 1.20
N ILE A 607 -22.67 -14.11 0.02
CA ILE A 607 -21.83 -13.40 -0.95
C ILE A 607 -22.44 -12.05 -1.41
N SER A 608 -23.77 -11.92 -1.37
CA SER A 608 -24.53 -10.75 -1.82
C SER A 608 -24.89 -9.74 -0.70
N THR A 609 -24.31 -9.89 0.49
CA THR A 609 -24.63 -9.04 1.66
C THR A 609 -24.13 -7.60 1.43
N SER A 610 -25.00 -6.60 1.63
CA SER A 610 -24.63 -5.18 1.46
C SER A 610 -23.80 -4.67 2.65
N SER A 611 -23.09 -3.53 2.48
CA SER A 611 -22.39 -2.89 3.61
C SER A 611 -23.33 -2.56 4.77
N ASP A 612 -24.58 -2.21 4.48
CA ASP A 612 -25.60 -1.92 5.50
C ASP A 612 -25.99 -3.18 6.28
N ASP A 613 -26.17 -4.29 5.58
CA ASP A 613 -26.47 -5.57 6.23
C ASP A 613 -25.31 -5.99 7.11
N ILE A 614 -24.06 -5.89 6.65
CA ILE A 614 -22.86 -6.21 7.45
C ILE A 614 -22.84 -5.35 8.73
N LEU A 615 -23.01 -4.02 8.62
CA LEU A 615 -23.05 -3.14 9.78
C LEU A 615 -24.19 -3.49 10.73
N SER A 616 -25.36 -3.84 10.20
CA SER A 616 -26.50 -4.21 11.03
C SER A 616 -26.25 -5.49 11.82
N HIS A 617 -25.50 -6.46 11.27
CA HIS A 617 -25.11 -7.67 11.99
C HIS A 617 -24.07 -7.36 13.07
N ILE A 618 -23.07 -6.52 12.77
CA ILE A 618 -22.05 -6.08 13.74
C ILE A 618 -22.70 -5.36 14.94
N VAL A 619 -23.64 -4.46 14.68
CA VAL A 619 -24.31 -3.69 15.75
C VAL A 619 -25.26 -4.56 16.57
N LYS A 620 -25.88 -5.58 15.97
CA LYS A 620 -26.78 -6.53 16.63
C LYS A 620 -26.05 -7.69 17.30
N ASP A 621 -24.72 -7.75 17.22
CA ASP A 621 -23.94 -8.79 17.91
C ASP A 621 -24.27 -8.77 19.41
N LYS A 622 -24.21 -9.94 20.04
CA LYS A 622 -24.48 -10.07 21.48
C LYS A 622 -23.48 -9.26 22.31
N SER A 623 -22.28 -9.06 21.79
CA SER A 623 -21.22 -8.27 22.41
C SER A 623 -21.14 -6.89 21.76
N ILE A 624 -20.89 -5.86 22.56
CA ILE A 624 -20.70 -4.51 22.04
C ILE A 624 -19.40 -4.47 21.24
N ILE A 625 -19.49 -4.19 19.94
CA ILE A 625 -18.33 -4.03 19.06
C ILE A 625 -18.06 -2.53 18.92
N GLN A 626 -16.85 -2.09 19.29
CA GLN A 626 -16.43 -0.68 19.16
C GLN A 626 -15.41 -0.46 18.06
N VAL A 627 -14.78 -1.52 17.54
CA VAL A 627 -13.76 -1.41 16.49
C VAL A 627 -14.14 -2.29 15.31
N ILE A 628 -14.01 -1.79 14.09
CA ILE A 628 -14.08 -2.58 12.86
C ILE A 628 -12.71 -2.56 12.21
N LEU A 629 -12.11 -3.73 12.05
CA LEU A 629 -10.88 -3.99 11.32
C LEU A 629 -11.25 -4.50 9.92
N GLY A 630 -11.29 -3.55 8.97
CA GLY A 630 -11.70 -3.70 7.58
C GLY A 630 -10.70 -4.42 6.67
N VAL A 631 -9.92 -5.38 7.19
CA VAL A 631 -8.80 -6.02 6.47
C VAL A 631 -9.24 -6.92 5.30
N GLY A 632 -10.46 -7.46 5.32
CA GLY A 632 -11.03 -8.25 4.23
C GLY A 632 -11.70 -7.43 3.12
N ALA A 633 -11.73 -6.10 3.26
CA ALA A 633 -12.40 -5.17 2.35
C ALA A 633 -13.86 -5.56 2.04
N LEU A 634 -14.64 -6.01 3.05
CA LEU A 634 -16.01 -6.49 2.83
C LEU A 634 -17.01 -5.37 2.49
N PHE A 635 -16.85 -4.18 3.08
CA PHE A 635 -17.69 -3.03 2.77
C PHE A 635 -17.28 -2.45 1.42
N ILE A 636 -17.86 -2.84 0.27
CA ILE A 636 -17.44 -2.36 -1.08
C ILE A 636 -18.22 -1.10 -1.51
N ASP A 637 -19.48 -1.00 -1.13
CA ASP A 637 -20.41 -0.01 -1.65
C ASP A 637 -20.35 1.36 -0.94
N LYS A 638 -19.63 1.48 0.19
CA LYS A 638 -19.59 2.71 1.02
C LYS A 638 -18.22 3.27 1.35
N THR A 639 -17.99 4.57 1.28
CA THR A 639 -16.72 5.17 1.73
C THR A 639 -16.51 5.01 3.24
N ASN A 640 -15.26 5.14 3.72
CA ASN A 640 -14.95 5.09 5.15
C ASN A 640 -15.84 6.03 5.98
N ARG A 641 -16.06 7.25 5.46
CA ARG A 641 -16.97 8.25 6.05
C ARG A 641 -18.41 7.75 6.10
N GLN A 642 -18.92 7.19 5.01
CA GLN A 642 -20.28 6.66 4.96
C GLN A 642 -20.49 5.49 5.92
N ILE A 643 -19.47 4.62 6.07
CA ILE A 643 -19.48 3.52 7.04
C ILE A 643 -19.52 4.08 8.47
N ALA A 644 -18.64 5.03 8.79
CA ALA A 644 -18.56 5.64 10.12
C ALA A 644 -19.87 6.37 10.51
N VAL A 645 -20.41 7.18 9.60
CA VAL A 645 -21.70 7.87 9.82
C VAL A 645 -22.82 6.87 10.03
N LYS A 646 -22.94 5.86 9.15
CA LYS A 646 -24.00 4.86 9.26
C LYS A 646 -23.88 4.02 10.53
N TRP A 647 -22.66 3.66 10.93
CA TRP A 647 -22.43 2.93 12.17
C TRP A 647 -22.78 3.79 13.38
N LEU A 648 -22.45 5.08 13.35
CA LEU A 648 -22.86 6.02 14.39
C LEU A 648 -24.39 6.12 14.49
N ASP A 649 -25.10 6.14 13.37
CA ASP A 649 -26.58 6.17 13.33
C ASP A 649 -27.21 4.91 13.95
N LEU A 650 -26.59 3.75 13.72
CA LEU A 650 -27.06 2.47 14.27
C LEU A 650 -26.67 2.27 15.75
N SER A 651 -25.73 3.07 16.26
CA SER A 651 -25.19 2.92 17.62
C SER A 651 -26.10 3.56 18.68
N ASP A 652 -26.03 3.04 19.91
CA ASP A 652 -26.72 3.59 21.07
C ASP A 652 -26.09 4.94 21.47
N LYS A 653 -26.83 6.02 21.22
CA LYS A 653 -26.43 7.42 21.48
C LYS A 653 -26.20 7.74 22.95
N THR A 654 -26.64 6.89 23.88
CA THR A 654 -26.32 7.07 25.31
C THR A 654 -24.86 6.69 25.62
N LYS A 655 -24.29 5.79 24.82
CA LYS A 655 -22.95 5.21 25.00
C LYS A 655 -21.92 5.78 24.02
N ILE A 656 -22.31 5.97 22.75
CA ILE A 656 -21.43 6.37 21.66
C ILE A 656 -21.81 7.76 21.17
N ASP A 657 -20.84 8.68 21.20
CA ASP A 657 -21.00 10.06 20.72
C ASP A 657 -20.31 10.27 19.35
N TYR A 658 -19.28 9.47 19.07
CA TYR A 658 -18.34 9.75 17.99
C TYR A 658 -18.02 8.50 17.15
N ALA A 659 -17.81 8.69 15.85
CA ALA A 659 -17.26 7.68 14.96
C ALA A 659 -15.94 8.17 14.33
N VAL A 660 -14.87 7.43 14.56
CA VAL A 660 -13.51 7.72 14.11
C VAL A 660 -13.22 6.91 12.84
N TYR A 661 -12.68 7.57 11.83
CA TYR A 661 -12.35 6.95 10.55
C TYR A 661 -11.17 7.67 9.88
N PHE A 662 -10.63 7.05 8.84
CA PHE A 662 -9.60 7.64 7.99
C PHE A 662 -10.18 8.20 6.70
N GLU A 663 -9.70 9.39 6.32
CA GLU A 663 -9.90 9.96 4.99
C GLU A 663 -8.52 10.32 4.43
N SER A 664 -8.09 9.59 3.41
CA SER A 664 -6.67 9.52 3.03
C SER A 664 -5.81 9.15 4.25
N ASP A 665 -4.65 9.78 4.46
CA ASP A 665 -3.76 9.47 5.59
C ASP A 665 -4.13 10.20 6.91
N SER A 666 -5.27 10.89 6.97
CA SER A 666 -5.67 11.72 8.11
C SER A 666 -6.83 11.12 8.89
N ILE A 667 -6.77 11.25 10.22
CA ILE A 667 -7.78 10.73 11.15
C ILE A 667 -8.87 11.79 11.37
N PHE A 668 -10.11 11.41 11.07
CA PHE A 668 -11.30 12.24 11.25
C PHE A 668 -12.27 11.63 12.24
N VAL A 669 -13.12 12.48 12.78
CA VAL A 669 -14.21 12.14 13.69
C VAL A 669 -15.51 12.73 13.18
N CYS A 670 -16.56 11.91 13.13
CA CYS A 670 -17.94 12.34 12.95
C CYS A 670 -18.63 12.35 14.32
N ASP A 671 -19.30 13.43 14.68
CA ASP A 671 -20.13 13.51 15.88
C ASP A 671 -21.62 13.22 15.59
N CYS A 672 -22.45 13.23 16.63
CA CYS A 672 -23.89 12.99 16.53
C CYS A 672 -24.66 14.13 15.81
N GLN A 673 -24.03 15.26 15.57
CA GLN A 673 -24.53 16.39 14.80
C GLN A 673 -24.05 16.37 13.34
N TYR A 674 -23.42 15.27 12.92
CA TYR A 674 -22.84 15.07 11.59
C TYR A 674 -21.75 16.08 11.22
N GLN A 675 -21.10 16.67 12.23
CA GLN A 675 -19.92 17.51 12.04
C GLN A 675 -18.66 16.66 11.98
N HIS A 676 -17.70 17.11 11.17
CA HIS A 676 -16.46 16.40 10.90
C HIS A 676 -15.26 17.20 11.38
N HIS A 677 -14.43 16.59 12.22
CA HIS A 677 -13.28 17.24 12.85
C HIS A 677 -12.03 16.37 12.74
N ALA A 678 -10.85 17.01 12.76
CA ALA A 678 -9.60 16.29 12.95
C ALA A 678 -9.58 15.64 14.34
N PHE A 679 -9.21 14.37 14.41
CA PHE A 679 -9.26 13.60 15.66
C PHE A 679 -8.46 14.23 16.79
N VAL A 680 -7.22 14.66 16.51
CA VAL A 680 -6.26 15.17 17.50
C VAL A 680 -6.78 16.43 18.22
N THR A 681 -7.57 17.26 17.54
CA THR A 681 -8.12 18.50 18.11
C THR A 681 -9.54 18.35 18.64
N SER A 682 -10.11 17.14 18.56
CA SER A 682 -11.49 16.86 18.94
C SER A 682 -11.56 16.27 20.36
N PRO A 683 -12.68 16.47 21.09
CA PRO A 683 -12.90 15.84 22.39
C PRO A 683 -12.85 14.31 22.35
N ALA A 684 -13.08 13.70 21.18
CA ALA A 684 -13.02 12.26 20.98
C ALA A 684 -11.62 11.67 21.26
N SER A 685 -10.55 12.45 21.13
CA SER A 685 -9.18 12.00 21.41
C SER A 685 -8.94 11.69 22.90
N GLU A 686 -9.70 12.34 23.79
CA GLU A 686 -9.64 12.15 25.25
C GLU A 686 -10.73 11.20 25.77
N ARG A 687 -11.79 10.96 24.99
CA ARG A 687 -12.98 10.18 25.37
C ARG A 687 -13.17 8.95 24.47
N LEU A 688 -12.11 8.15 24.32
CA LEU A 688 -12.09 6.97 23.44
C LEU A 688 -13.19 5.94 23.79
N ASP A 689 -13.62 5.89 25.04
CA ASP A 689 -14.71 5.03 25.53
C ASP A 689 -16.07 5.32 24.90
N ARG A 690 -16.26 6.54 24.37
CA ARG A 690 -17.50 6.98 23.68
C ARG A 690 -17.35 7.00 22.16
N CYS A 691 -16.32 6.36 21.64
CA CYS A 691 -15.98 6.33 20.22
C CYS A 691 -16.14 4.92 19.64
N VAL A 692 -16.62 4.85 18.40
CA VAL A 692 -16.45 3.68 17.53
C VAL A 692 -15.39 3.95 16.48
N PHE A 693 -14.63 2.93 16.07
CA PHE A 693 -13.45 3.08 15.22
C PHE A 693 -13.53 2.20 13.99
N TYR A 694 -13.57 2.81 12.80
CA TYR A 694 -13.47 2.11 11.54
C TYR A 694 -12.05 2.24 10.96
N LEU A 695 -11.31 1.13 10.94
CA LEU A 695 -9.97 1.03 10.37
C LEU A 695 -10.03 0.21 9.09
N ASP A 696 -9.72 0.82 7.94
CA ASP A 696 -9.66 0.12 6.65
C ASP A 696 -8.38 -0.71 6.48
N GLU A 697 -8.23 -1.41 5.35
CA GLU A 697 -7.06 -2.27 5.07
C GLU A 697 -5.71 -1.53 5.11
N ILE A 698 -5.65 -0.23 4.75
CA ILE A 698 -4.38 0.52 4.72
C ILE A 698 -4.01 0.98 6.12
N HIS A 699 -5.01 1.44 6.86
CA HIS A 699 -4.82 2.07 8.16
C HIS A 699 -4.82 1.07 9.33
N THR A 700 -4.94 -0.23 9.05
CA THR A 700 -4.66 -1.29 10.03
C THR A 700 -3.17 -1.55 10.23
N ARG A 701 -2.28 -0.94 9.43
CA ARG A 701 -0.82 -0.97 9.60
C ARG A 701 -0.30 0.43 9.96
N GLY A 702 0.70 0.50 10.86
CA GLY A 702 1.33 1.75 11.27
C GLY A 702 0.51 2.66 12.19
N THR A 703 -0.82 2.56 12.20
CA THR A 703 -1.69 3.33 13.10
C THR A 703 -1.67 2.80 14.53
N ASP A 704 -1.63 3.70 15.50
CA ASP A 704 -1.62 3.36 16.91
C ASP A 704 -2.73 4.09 17.70
N PHE A 705 -3.76 3.35 18.10
CA PHE A 705 -4.75 3.82 19.08
C PHE A 705 -4.58 3.07 20.40
N LYS A 706 -4.59 3.83 21.50
CA LYS A 706 -4.61 3.27 22.87
C LYS A 706 -6.04 2.94 23.27
N PHE A 707 -6.63 1.91 22.66
CA PHE A 707 -8.00 1.51 22.97
C PHE A 707 -8.18 1.20 24.46
N PRO A 708 -9.28 1.67 25.08
CA PRO A 708 -9.64 1.31 26.45
C PRO A 708 -9.72 -0.20 26.67
N ASN A 709 -9.69 -0.63 27.92
CA ASN A 709 -9.95 -2.02 28.26
C ASN A 709 -11.38 -2.41 27.82
N GLU A 710 -11.57 -3.71 27.63
CA GLU A 710 -12.82 -4.35 27.25
C GLU A 710 -13.30 -4.12 25.81
N PHE A 711 -12.49 -3.42 25.00
CA PHE A 711 -12.82 -3.17 23.60
C PHE A 711 -12.85 -4.46 22.78
N ARG A 712 -13.88 -4.59 21.94
CA ARG A 712 -14.03 -5.68 20.99
C ARG A 712 -13.98 -5.18 19.55
N ALA A 713 -13.30 -5.93 18.70
CA ALA A 713 -13.19 -5.64 17.28
C ALA A 713 -13.88 -6.69 16.40
N ALA A 714 -14.67 -6.24 15.42
CA ALA A 714 -15.08 -7.06 14.28
C ALA A 714 -13.96 -7.07 13.23
N VAL A 715 -13.50 -8.24 12.82
CA VAL A 715 -12.42 -8.42 11.86
C VAL A 715 -12.98 -9.02 10.59
N THR A 716 -13.03 -8.22 9.54
CA THR A 716 -13.53 -8.70 8.25
C THR A 716 -12.51 -9.63 7.56
N LEU A 717 -12.97 -10.78 7.07
CA LEU A 717 -12.14 -11.74 6.32
C LEU A 717 -12.47 -11.70 4.83
N GLY A 718 -11.45 -11.77 3.97
CA GLY A 718 -11.61 -11.72 2.52
C GLY A 718 -10.69 -12.72 1.78
N ASN A 719 -11.09 -13.13 0.58
CA ASN A 719 -10.26 -14.03 -0.24
C ASN A 719 -8.92 -13.37 -0.58
N GLY A 720 -7.82 -14.11 -0.43
CA GLY A 720 -6.46 -13.64 -0.67
C GLY A 720 -5.83 -12.87 0.50
N LEU A 721 -6.52 -12.75 1.65
CA LEU A 721 -5.95 -12.22 2.87
C LEU A 721 -4.85 -13.16 3.40
N SER A 722 -3.62 -12.65 3.52
CA SER A 722 -2.52 -13.41 4.11
C SER A 722 -2.64 -13.46 5.64
N LYS A 723 -2.06 -14.51 6.24
CA LYS A 723 -1.89 -14.64 7.69
C LYS A 723 -1.23 -13.37 8.27
N ASP A 724 -0.14 -12.92 7.67
CA ASP A 724 0.57 -11.71 8.10
C ASP A 724 -0.35 -10.49 8.20
N ARG A 725 -1.08 -10.16 7.11
CA ARG A 725 -1.97 -9.00 7.08
C ARG A 725 -3.08 -9.09 8.12
N LEU A 726 -3.64 -10.29 8.30
CA LEU A 726 -4.64 -10.56 9.33
C LEU A 726 -4.07 -10.31 10.72
N VAL A 727 -2.93 -10.92 11.05
CA VAL A 727 -2.25 -10.79 12.35
C VAL A 727 -1.91 -9.33 12.64
N GLN A 728 -1.28 -8.63 11.69
CA GLN A 728 -0.90 -7.23 11.79
C GLN A 728 -2.10 -6.30 12.07
N SER A 729 -3.26 -6.63 11.48
CA SER A 729 -4.50 -5.89 11.69
C SER A 729 -5.13 -6.19 13.05
N CYS A 730 -5.26 -7.47 13.40
CA CYS A 730 -5.85 -7.90 14.68
C CYS A 730 -5.07 -7.38 15.88
N MET A 731 -3.74 -7.39 15.80
CA MET A 731 -2.86 -6.95 16.88
C MET A 731 -2.79 -5.41 17.02
N ARG A 732 -3.59 -4.65 16.26
CA ARG A 732 -3.95 -3.26 16.63
C ARG A 732 -4.72 -3.22 17.95
N MET A 733 -5.44 -4.28 18.27
CA MET A 733 -5.99 -4.53 19.60
C MET A 733 -4.85 -4.95 20.54
N ARG A 734 -4.08 -3.99 21.04
CA ARG A 734 -2.81 -4.26 21.76
C ARG A 734 -2.94 -5.13 23.01
N LYS A 735 -4.13 -5.20 23.61
CA LYS A 735 -4.41 -6.05 24.78
C LYS A 735 -5.18 -7.32 24.38
N LEU A 736 -5.07 -7.76 23.14
CA LEU A 736 -5.72 -8.97 22.62
C LEU A 736 -5.34 -10.21 23.45
N GLY A 737 -6.35 -11.00 23.83
CA GLY A 737 -6.19 -12.18 24.68
C GLY A 737 -6.14 -11.86 26.19
N LYS A 738 -6.22 -10.58 26.57
CA LYS A 738 -6.31 -10.13 27.96
C LYS A 738 -7.54 -9.24 28.20
N HIS A 739 -7.53 -8.05 27.60
CA HIS A 739 -8.60 -7.02 27.74
C HIS A 739 -9.25 -6.64 26.42
N HIS A 740 -8.75 -7.14 25.29
CA HIS A 740 -9.37 -6.95 23.99
C HIS A 740 -9.73 -8.28 23.38
N TRP A 741 -10.80 -8.28 22.60
CA TRP A 741 -11.34 -9.48 21.94
C TRP A 741 -11.68 -9.21 20.48
N LEU A 742 -11.78 -10.30 19.72
CA LEU A 742 -12.13 -10.26 18.30
C LEU A 742 -13.42 -11.02 18.05
N SER A 743 -14.08 -10.65 16.97
CA SER A 743 -15.20 -11.35 16.33
C SER A 743 -14.95 -11.31 14.82
N PHE A 744 -15.27 -12.37 14.09
CA PHE A 744 -14.85 -12.56 12.69
C PHE A 744 -16.02 -12.62 11.72
#